data_AF-A0A9P1N8E7-F1
#
_entry.id   AF-A0A9P1N8E7-F1
#
_cell.length_a   1.000
_cell.length_b   1.000
_cell.length_c   1.000
_cell.angle_alpha   90.00
_cell.angle_beta   90.00
_cell.angle_gamma   90.00
#
_symmetry.space_group_name_H-M   'P 1'
#
loop_
_entity.id
_entity.type
_entity.pdbx_description
1 polymer ?
#
loop_
_entity_poly.entity_id
_entity_poly.type
_entity_poly.pdbx_seq_one_letter_code
_entity_poly.pdbx_strand_id
1 'polypeptide(L)'
;MPYLDNAGAALPSKRQLDELSKFRNDMILANPHSRHSTALKTKQLMNSARLRVLQYFNASSDDYFVVFTYNTTHSLKIVAENFKFTRTKTEEVSEISNILYENQSQFAYLYDSHHSVIGLRNFVKNRVDSISCVSENAFENIPNTSNSLFVLTAMSNFCGKKYDLDNIAKLQEKGWSVCLDAASLVSTAPLDLKKYRPNFVALSFYKMFGYPTGVGALIIRKNSEQMIPKNSFAGGTVQSVEEDSFYFISKDLEDAYEEGTMNFHGIAAIQHGFDEIERCGGIKNIQNKTYSIAKQMFKMLSTKVHENGKQVVEIYSQNSSEFGTQDEQGAIITFNIKRPDGGYYGYNEVEKICAIFGIEIRTGCFCNIGACRKYLGISHEMIQNNQRQGKRCGDEMDLIDGKPTGAVRISFGRQSEEDDILVVENMIDNCFVGSMAQFSQVSTSLKIHNYSPEVVRLCAFPIKSCASETKDSFNLTERGFEYDRDFMIVQSGITLSLKTHPELCRISATISEDKSMLEIKAFGEMLEYPLKYSNNSEQERFVCRNKISTISCDEKTNKWLDNVLDMQNCQLVRVTNDSFKSFVNESPFLLINEASVHILSQIINIPTSEIITRFRSNIVVRGMPPFIEDTAKHLSIEGINFEVVDKCLRCEMICIDPDTGVKDPSLILALRNFRKNQKLTFGIYIRQTSFQQGTSINIGDMVQFN
;
A
#
# COMPACT_ATOMS: atom_id res chain seq x y z
N MET A 1 14.64 6.18 7.01
CA MET A 1 13.74 5.23 6.34
C MET A 1 13.29 5.89 5.04
N PRO A 2 13.79 5.45 3.87
CA PRO A 2 13.39 6.04 2.59
C PRO A 2 11.89 5.89 2.33
N TYR A 3 11.16 7.01 2.28
CA TYR A 3 9.76 7.03 1.87
C TYR A 3 9.66 7.43 0.40
N LEU A 4 9.40 6.46 -0.47
CA LEU A 4 9.42 6.59 -1.93
C LEU A 4 8.03 6.39 -2.57
N ASP A 5 6.93 6.60 -1.84
CA ASP A 5 5.54 6.60 -2.38
C ASP A 5 4.87 7.99 -2.39
N ASN A 6 5.64 9.06 -2.60
CA ASN A 6 5.11 10.44 -2.65
C ASN A 6 4.04 10.67 -3.73
N ALA A 7 4.09 9.96 -4.86
CA ALA A 7 3.06 10.02 -5.89
C ALA A 7 1.74 9.34 -5.46
N GLY A 8 1.80 8.47 -4.43
CA GLY A 8 0.64 7.92 -3.75
C GLY A 8 0.03 8.95 -2.80
N ALA A 9 0.83 9.42 -1.85
CA ALA A 9 0.52 10.50 -0.91
C ALA A 9 1.83 11.15 -0.43
N ALA A 10 1.86 12.48 -0.27
CA ALA A 10 2.99 13.11 0.40
C ALA A 10 2.89 12.89 1.92
N LEU A 11 4.00 13.03 2.65
CA LEU A 11 3.97 13.04 4.11
C LEU A 11 3.81 14.48 4.64
N PRO A 12 2.98 14.71 5.67
CA PRO A 12 2.99 15.98 6.39
C PRO A 12 4.28 16.09 7.21
N SER A 13 4.78 17.31 7.43
CA SER A 13 5.95 17.48 8.29
C SER A 13 5.52 17.51 9.74
N LYS A 14 6.42 17.09 10.64
CA LYS A 14 6.18 17.21 12.09
C LYS A 14 5.80 18.65 12.46
N ARG A 15 6.50 19.62 11.89
CA ARG A 15 6.23 21.05 12.12
C ARG A 15 4.84 21.47 11.65
N GLN A 16 4.41 21.05 10.45
CA GLN A 16 3.06 21.31 9.97
C GLN A 16 2.01 20.77 10.95
N LEU A 17 2.22 19.55 11.48
CA LEU A 17 1.31 18.95 12.46
C LEU A 17 1.33 19.68 13.81
N ASP A 18 2.50 20.11 14.28
CA ASP A 18 2.64 20.86 15.53
C ASP A 18 1.95 22.22 15.47
N GLU A 19 2.08 22.93 14.34
CA GLU A 19 1.40 24.22 14.11
C GLU A 19 -0.11 24.04 13.99
N LEU A 20 -0.57 22.97 13.35
CA LEU A 20 -1.99 22.62 13.30
C LEU A 20 -2.55 22.24 14.67
N SER A 21 -1.76 21.58 15.52
CA SER A 21 -2.16 21.28 16.89
C SER A 21 -2.40 22.55 17.70
N LYS A 22 -1.48 23.53 17.60
CA LYS A 22 -1.63 24.86 18.23
C LYS A 22 -2.86 25.59 17.69
N PHE A 23 -3.00 25.65 16.36
CA PHE A 23 -4.14 26.27 15.69
C PHE A 23 -5.48 25.67 16.14
N ARG A 24 -5.57 24.34 16.32
CA ARG A 24 -6.77 23.66 16.80
C ARG A 24 -7.12 23.99 18.24
N ASN A 25 -6.12 24.17 19.10
CA ASN A 25 -6.35 24.53 20.50
C ASN A 25 -6.76 25.98 20.66
N ASP A 26 -6.21 26.87 19.83
CA ASP A 26 -6.43 28.32 19.94
C ASP A 26 -7.69 28.80 19.20
N MET A 27 -8.15 28.04 18.19
CA MET A 27 -9.21 28.51 17.30
C MET A 27 -10.45 27.62 17.31
N ILE A 28 -11.54 28.19 17.82
CA ILE A 28 -12.88 27.59 17.80
C ILE A 28 -13.49 27.81 16.42
N LEU A 29 -13.77 26.72 15.71
CA LEU A 29 -14.52 26.72 14.46
C LEU A 29 -15.90 26.12 14.66
N ALA A 30 -16.87 26.62 13.90
CA ALA A 30 -18.24 26.13 13.88
C ALA A 30 -18.74 25.99 12.45
N ASN A 31 -19.90 25.37 12.28
CA ASN A 31 -20.53 25.19 10.97
C ASN A 31 -20.67 26.56 10.25
N PRO A 32 -20.08 26.73 9.05
CA PRO A 32 -20.06 28.02 8.35
C PRO A 32 -21.43 28.51 7.87
N HIS A 33 -22.47 27.66 7.89
CA HIS A 33 -23.84 28.04 7.50
C HIS A 33 -24.62 28.73 8.64
N SER A 34 -24.07 28.79 9.86
CA SER A 34 -24.68 29.51 10.98
C SER A 34 -24.36 31.01 10.94
N ARG A 35 -25.13 31.84 11.66
CA ARG A 35 -25.01 33.31 11.63
C ARG A 35 -24.21 33.93 12.79
N HIS A 36 -23.82 33.13 13.79
CA HIS A 36 -23.07 33.63 14.94
C HIS A 36 -21.59 33.89 14.58
N SER A 37 -20.91 34.68 15.42
CA SER A 37 -19.55 35.19 15.16
C SER A 37 -18.53 34.09 14.83
N THR A 38 -18.58 32.95 15.52
CA THR A 38 -17.69 31.80 15.24
C THR A 38 -17.90 31.22 13.83
N ALA A 39 -19.14 31.12 13.35
CA ALA A 39 -19.42 30.62 12.00
C ALA A 39 -18.95 31.60 10.93
N LEU A 40 -19.10 32.91 11.17
CA LEU A 40 -18.56 33.95 10.29
C LEU A 40 -17.03 33.88 10.20
N LYS A 41 -16.34 33.64 11.33
CA LYS A 41 -14.88 33.39 11.35
C LYS A 41 -14.51 32.15 10.54
N THR A 42 -15.25 31.05 10.67
CA THR A 42 -15.04 29.85 9.82
C THR A 42 -15.16 30.20 8.33
N LYS A 43 -16.22 30.93 7.93
CA LYS A 43 -16.43 31.32 6.53
C LYS A 43 -15.30 32.22 6.01
N GLN A 44 -14.82 33.17 6.82
CA GLN A 44 -13.67 34.02 6.49
C GLN A 44 -12.39 33.21 6.25
N LEU A 45 -12.11 32.21 7.09
CA LEU A 45 -10.96 31.33 6.93
C LEU A 45 -11.05 30.46 5.68
N MET A 46 -12.24 29.93 5.37
CA MET A 46 -12.46 29.20 4.13
C MET A 46 -12.22 30.11 2.91
N ASN A 47 -12.69 31.35 2.95
CA ASN A 47 -12.44 32.32 1.87
C ASN A 47 -10.95 32.68 1.75
N SER A 48 -10.26 32.86 2.88
CA SER A 48 -8.81 33.07 2.88
C SER A 48 -8.06 31.88 2.27
N ALA A 49 -8.49 30.65 2.58
CA ALA A 49 -7.95 29.44 1.97
C ALA A 49 -8.17 29.41 0.45
N ARG A 50 -9.34 29.84 -0.07
CA ARG A 50 -9.59 29.96 -1.52
C ARG A 50 -8.62 30.94 -2.18
N LEU A 51 -8.44 32.12 -1.59
CA LEU A 51 -7.51 33.12 -2.09
C LEU A 51 -6.07 32.60 -2.07
N ARG A 52 -5.68 31.86 -1.03
CA ARG A 52 -4.37 31.22 -0.92
C ARG A 52 -4.13 30.20 -2.03
N VAL A 53 -5.13 29.39 -2.37
CA VAL A 53 -5.08 28.44 -3.49
C VAL A 53 -4.87 29.19 -4.81
N LEU A 54 -5.65 30.24 -5.08
CA LEU A 54 -5.51 31.04 -6.31
C LEU A 54 -4.13 31.70 -6.40
N GLN A 55 -3.67 32.33 -5.32
CA GLN A 55 -2.36 32.95 -5.26
C GLN A 55 -1.23 31.96 -5.58
N TYR A 56 -1.29 30.76 -4.99
CA TYR A 56 -0.27 29.72 -5.22
C TYR A 56 -0.19 29.30 -6.70
N PHE A 57 -1.32 29.21 -7.39
CA PHE A 57 -1.39 28.85 -8.81
C PHE A 57 -1.29 30.05 -9.77
N ASN A 58 -0.85 31.21 -9.29
CA ASN A 58 -0.76 32.46 -10.05
C ASN A 58 -2.09 32.87 -10.71
N ALA A 59 -3.20 32.67 -10.00
CA ALA A 59 -4.56 33.00 -10.41
C ALA A 59 -5.17 34.08 -9.50
N SER A 60 -6.28 34.68 -9.96
CA SER A 60 -7.02 35.71 -9.23
C SER A 60 -8.48 35.29 -9.03
N SER A 61 -9.13 35.84 -8.00
CA SER A 61 -10.58 35.68 -7.78
C SER A 61 -11.43 36.40 -8.82
N ASP A 62 -10.83 37.24 -9.67
CA ASP A 62 -11.52 37.88 -10.79
C ASP A 62 -11.64 36.91 -11.98
N ASP A 63 -10.67 36.02 -12.14
CA ASP A 63 -10.57 35.08 -13.25
C ASP A 63 -11.13 33.68 -12.95
N TYR A 64 -11.09 33.25 -11.68
CA TYR A 64 -11.39 31.87 -11.28
C TYR A 64 -12.21 31.79 -9.98
N PHE A 65 -13.04 30.76 -9.91
CA PHE A 65 -13.67 30.26 -8.69
C PHE A 65 -12.87 29.08 -8.11
N VAL A 66 -12.98 28.84 -6.80
CA VAL A 66 -12.41 27.66 -6.13
C VAL A 66 -13.50 26.94 -5.34
N VAL A 67 -13.90 25.78 -5.86
CA VAL A 67 -14.82 24.86 -5.19
C VAL A 67 -13.99 23.85 -4.40
N PHE A 68 -14.17 23.76 -3.09
CA PHE A 68 -13.55 22.69 -2.32
C PHE A 68 -14.25 21.36 -2.57
N THR A 69 -13.48 20.30 -2.74
CA THR A 69 -13.98 18.95 -2.99
C THR A 69 -13.33 17.95 -2.03
N TYR A 70 -13.67 16.67 -2.12
CA TYR A 70 -13.07 15.65 -1.25
C TYR A 70 -11.66 15.24 -1.73
N ASN A 71 -11.41 15.36 -3.03
CA ASN A 71 -10.17 15.02 -3.72
C ASN A 71 -10.33 15.29 -5.24
N THR A 72 -9.25 15.09 -5.99
CA THR A 72 -9.22 15.16 -7.47
C THR A 72 -10.33 14.33 -8.13
N THR A 73 -10.58 13.09 -7.66
CA THR A 73 -11.62 12.24 -8.24
C THR A 73 -13.01 12.88 -8.10
N HIS A 74 -13.30 13.48 -6.94
CA HIS A 74 -14.55 14.21 -6.75
C HIS A 74 -14.63 15.43 -7.69
N SER A 75 -13.57 16.22 -7.81
CA SER A 75 -13.51 17.36 -8.74
C SER A 75 -13.78 16.94 -10.19
N LEU A 76 -13.11 15.88 -10.67
CA LEU A 76 -13.30 15.34 -12.01
C LEU A 76 -14.73 14.84 -12.25
N LYS A 77 -15.31 14.17 -11.24
CA LYS A 77 -16.68 13.68 -11.27
C LYS A 77 -17.68 14.83 -11.38
N ILE A 78 -17.53 15.89 -10.58
CA ILE A 78 -18.37 17.09 -10.65
C ILE A 78 -18.40 17.65 -12.07
N VAL A 79 -17.24 17.81 -12.70
CA VAL A 79 -17.15 18.30 -14.08
C VAL A 79 -17.92 17.36 -15.02
N ALA A 80 -17.63 16.06 -15.01
CA ALA A 80 -18.27 15.11 -15.92
C ALA A 80 -19.80 15.00 -15.73
N GLU A 81 -20.28 15.06 -14.48
CA GLU A 81 -21.71 14.98 -14.17
C GLU A 81 -22.48 16.26 -14.55
N ASN A 82 -21.83 17.41 -14.57
CA ASN A 82 -22.52 18.67 -14.84
C ASN A 82 -22.23 19.24 -16.23
N PHE A 83 -21.19 18.75 -16.93
CA PHE A 83 -20.80 19.30 -18.22
C PHE A 83 -21.93 19.19 -19.26
N LYS A 84 -22.29 20.33 -19.84
CA LYS A 84 -23.33 20.45 -20.85
C LYS A 84 -22.77 20.00 -22.19
N PHE A 85 -22.98 18.75 -22.54
CA PHE A 85 -22.68 18.22 -23.87
C PHE A 85 -23.81 18.54 -24.86
N THR A 86 -23.48 18.64 -26.14
CA THR A 86 -24.46 18.87 -27.22
C THR A 86 -24.67 17.58 -28.01
N ARG A 87 -25.20 16.56 -27.34
CA ARG A 87 -25.46 15.24 -27.93
C ARG A 87 -26.44 15.35 -29.09
N THR A 88 -26.14 14.65 -30.18
CA THR A 88 -26.99 14.54 -31.38
C THR A 88 -27.53 13.12 -31.57
N LYS A 89 -26.85 12.11 -31.04
CA LYS A 89 -27.25 10.70 -31.13
C LYS A 89 -28.13 10.25 -29.97
N THR A 90 -29.03 9.30 -30.22
CA THR A 90 -29.94 8.73 -29.21
C THR A 90 -29.36 7.48 -28.51
N GLU A 91 -28.46 6.76 -29.18
CA GLU A 91 -27.84 5.52 -28.69
C GLU A 91 -26.70 5.74 -27.69
N GLU A 92 -26.67 4.95 -26.62
CA GLU A 92 -25.56 4.94 -25.66
C GLU A 92 -24.24 4.63 -26.36
N VAL A 93 -23.17 5.35 -25.99
CA VAL A 93 -21.83 5.04 -26.48
C VAL A 93 -21.30 3.78 -25.78
N SER A 94 -21.23 2.68 -26.53
CA SER A 94 -20.68 1.39 -26.07
C SER A 94 -19.21 1.21 -26.43
N GLU A 95 -18.76 1.79 -27.54
CA GLU A 95 -17.40 1.65 -28.05
C GLU A 95 -16.52 2.87 -27.73
N ILE A 96 -15.23 2.62 -27.52
CA ILE A 96 -14.23 3.64 -27.22
C ILE A 96 -13.28 3.77 -28.40
N SER A 97 -13.24 4.94 -29.01
CA SER A 97 -12.37 5.21 -30.16
C SER A 97 -10.95 5.57 -29.73
N ASN A 98 -9.98 5.32 -30.60
CA ASN A 98 -8.59 5.76 -30.44
C ASN A 98 -8.27 7.05 -31.21
N ILE A 99 -9.27 7.65 -31.88
CA ILE A 99 -9.16 8.91 -32.60
C ILE A 99 -10.21 9.92 -32.10
N LEU A 100 -9.98 11.19 -32.40
CA LEU A 100 -10.97 12.26 -32.18
C LEU A 100 -11.82 12.43 -33.43
N TYR A 101 -13.13 12.60 -33.28
CA TYR A 101 -14.03 12.84 -34.41
C TYR A 101 -14.20 14.33 -34.70
N GLU A 102 -14.50 14.68 -35.94
CA GLU A 102 -14.85 16.04 -36.31
C GLU A 102 -16.32 16.35 -36.06
N ASN A 103 -16.61 17.55 -35.57
CA ASN A 103 -17.95 18.11 -35.40
C ASN A 103 -18.93 17.29 -34.52
N GLN A 104 -18.42 16.39 -33.68
CA GLN A 104 -19.22 15.65 -32.68
C GLN A 104 -19.05 16.27 -31.29
N SER A 105 -20.05 16.06 -30.41
CA SER A 105 -19.95 16.31 -28.97
C SER A 105 -19.37 15.09 -28.26
N GLN A 106 -18.18 15.22 -27.67
CA GLN A 106 -17.35 14.07 -27.29
C GLN A 106 -16.75 14.23 -25.90
N PHE A 107 -16.44 13.09 -25.28
CA PHE A 107 -15.58 13.02 -24.11
C PHE A 107 -14.27 12.34 -24.48
N ALA A 108 -13.14 13.03 -24.30
CA ALA A 108 -11.82 12.53 -24.66
C ALA A 108 -10.85 12.58 -23.48
N TYR A 109 -9.93 11.61 -23.42
CA TYR A 109 -8.86 11.53 -22.43
C TYR A 109 -7.66 10.74 -22.98
N LEU A 110 -6.52 10.83 -22.30
CA LEU A 110 -5.29 10.14 -22.71
C LEU A 110 -5.24 8.68 -22.25
N TYR A 111 -4.55 7.81 -22.99
CA TYR A 111 -4.24 6.45 -22.52
C TYR A 111 -3.56 6.42 -21.15
N ASP A 112 -2.73 7.42 -20.84
CA ASP A 112 -1.98 7.55 -19.58
C ASP A 112 -2.82 8.20 -18.45
N SER A 113 -4.14 8.27 -18.61
CA SER A 113 -4.99 8.89 -17.59
C SER A 113 -5.20 7.97 -16.40
N HIS A 114 -5.26 8.56 -15.21
CA HIS A 114 -5.61 7.86 -13.99
C HIS A 114 -7.02 7.24 -14.08
N HIS A 115 -7.27 6.13 -13.37
CA HIS A 115 -8.55 5.42 -13.35
C HIS A 115 -9.74 6.32 -13.01
N SER A 116 -9.53 7.38 -12.22
CA SER A 116 -10.55 8.40 -11.94
C SER A 116 -11.10 9.07 -13.21
N VAL A 117 -10.23 9.35 -14.19
CA VAL A 117 -10.60 9.91 -15.50
C VAL A 117 -11.29 8.85 -16.34
N ILE A 118 -10.75 7.63 -16.37
CA ILE A 118 -11.33 6.50 -17.11
C ILE A 118 -12.75 6.17 -16.62
N GLY A 119 -13.00 6.31 -15.31
CA GLY A 119 -14.30 6.09 -14.69
C GLY A 119 -15.35 7.12 -15.10
N LEU A 120 -14.95 8.30 -15.59
CA LEU A 120 -15.88 9.35 -16.04
C LEU A 120 -16.78 8.88 -17.19
N ARG A 121 -16.34 7.88 -17.97
CA ARG A 121 -17.11 7.23 -19.04
C ARG A 121 -18.51 6.82 -18.58
N ASN A 122 -18.65 6.33 -17.35
CA ASN A 122 -19.94 5.90 -16.81
C ASN A 122 -20.93 7.05 -16.64
N PHE A 123 -20.45 8.27 -16.42
CA PHE A 123 -21.29 9.46 -16.23
C PHE A 123 -21.62 10.17 -17.54
N VAL A 124 -20.82 9.96 -18.58
CA VAL A 124 -20.95 10.70 -19.86
C VAL A 124 -21.47 9.86 -21.02
N LYS A 125 -21.43 8.52 -20.98
CA LYS A 125 -21.81 7.62 -22.09
C LYS A 125 -23.19 7.83 -22.71
N ASN A 126 -24.13 8.37 -21.93
CA ASN A 126 -25.50 8.70 -22.35
C ASN A 126 -25.69 10.19 -22.72
N ARG A 127 -24.60 10.94 -22.81
CA ARG A 127 -24.60 12.41 -22.96
C ARG A 127 -23.69 12.88 -24.08
N VAL A 128 -22.97 11.99 -24.74
CA VAL A 128 -22.01 12.30 -25.80
C VAL A 128 -22.31 11.46 -27.04
N ASP A 129 -21.80 11.90 -28.18
CA ASP A 129 -21.89 11.20 -29.46
C ASP A 129 -20.78 10.17 -29.65
N SER A 130 -19.66 10.35 -28.93
CA SER A 130 -18.54 9.42 -28.88
C SER A 130 -17.64 9.66 -27.65
N ILE A 131 -16.90 8.61 -27.30
CA ILE A 131 -15.86 8.64 -26.26
C ILE A 131 -14.55 8.20 -26.89
N SER A 132 -13.48 8.98 -26.65
CA SER A 132 -12.16 8.72 -27.22
C SER A 132 -11.09 8.57 -26.14
N CYS A 133 -10.28 7.53 -26.26
CA CYS A 133 -9.08 7.29 -25.46
C CYS A 133 -7.87 7.37 -26.39
N VAL A 134 -7.14 8.48 -26.35
CA VAL A 134 -6.17 8.82 -27.38
C VAL A 134 -4.73 8.83 -26.86
N SER A 135 -3.78 8.73 -27.79
CA SER A 135 -2.37 9.01 -27.50
C SER A 135 -2.06 10.49 -27.71
N GLU A 136 -0.86 10.91 -27.34
CA GLU A 136 -0.40 12.29 -27.55
C GLU A 136 -0.34 12.72 -29.03
N ASN A 137 -0.25 11.77 -29.96
CA ASN A 137 -0.28 12.04 -31.39
C ASN A 137 -1.60 12.69 -31.84
N ALA A 138 -2.67 12.56 -31.04
CA ALA A 138 -3.93 13.25 -31.31
C ALA A 138 -3.80 14.78 -31.27
N PHE A 139 -2.76 15.33 -30.63
CA PHE A 139 -2.50 16.76 -30.61
C PHE A 139 -1.92 17.32 -31.91
N GLU A 140 -1.42 16.46 -32.81
CA GLU A 140 -0.93 16.88 -34.13
C GLU A 140 -2.09 17.31 -35.04
N ASN A 141 -3.24 16.64 -34.94
CA ASN A 141 -4.43 16.89 -35.76
C ASN A 141 -5.69 16.90 -34.89
N ILE A 142 -5.88 18.01 -34.17
CA ILE A 142 -7.07 18.21 -33.32
C ILE A 142 -8.24 18.67 -34.21
N PRO A 143 -9.34 17.90 -34.29
CA PRO A 143 -10.49 18.28 -35.07
C PRO A 143 -11.32 19.36 -34.36
N ASN A 144 -12.03 20.16 -35.17
CA ASN A 144 -13.07 21.05 -34.65
C ASN A 144 -14.17 20.23 -33.99
N THR A 145 -14.78 20.80 -32.95
CA THR A 145 -15.78 20.09 -32.15
C THR A 145 -16.94 21.00 -31.75
N SER A 146 -18.03 20.38 -31.26
CA SER A 146 -19.17 21.08 -30.68
C SER A 146 -19.30 20.72 -29.21
N ASN A 147 -18.88 21.63 -28.34
CA ASN A 147 -19.11 21.56 -26.89
C ASN A 147 -18.67 20.22 -26.26
N SER A 148 -17.40 19.89 -26.44
CA SER A 148 -16.76 18.65 -26.00
C SER A 148 -15.83 18.86 -24.83
N LEU A 149 -15.58 17.80 -24.07
CA LEU A 149 -14.70 17.82 -22.90
C LEU A 149 -13.48 16.94 -23.14
N PHE A 150 -12.30 17.53 -23.03
CA PHE A 150 -11.03 16.83 -22.99
C PHE A 150 -10.46 16.85 -21.57
N VAL A 151 -10.22 15.68 -20.97
CA VAL A 151 -9.50 15.58 -19.70
C VAL A 151 -8.02 15.34 -19.98
N LEU A 152 -7.21 16.36 -19.74
CA LEU A 152 -5.77 16.33 -19.96
C LEU A 152 -5.07 15.96 -18.66
N THR A 153 -4.30 14.87 -18.66
CA THR A 153 -3.38 14.54 -17.55
C THR A 153 -2.15 15.43 -17.64
N ALA A 154 -1.87 16.20 -16.60
CA ALA A 154 -0.72 17.12 -16.60
C ALA A 154 0.63 16.39 -16.45
N MET A 155 0.65 15.32 -15.65
CA MET A 155 1.82 14.46 -15.48
C MET A 155 1.37 13.03 -15.18
N SER A 156 1.98 12.05 -15.84
CA SER A 156 1.73 10.63 -15.61
C SER A 156 2.06 10.26 -14.17
N ASN A 157 1.10 9.67 -13.46
CA ASN A 157 1.35 9.09 -12.15
C ASN A 157 2.04 7.72 -12.22
N PHE A 158 2.22 7.18 -13.44
CA PHE A 158 2.94 5.93 -13.70
C PHE A 158 4.42 6.22 -13.90
N CYS A 159 4.82 6.91 -14.97
CA CYS A 159 6.25 7.11 -15.28
C CYS A 159 6.78 8.52 -15.00
N GLY A 160 5.95 9.45 -14.52
CA GLY A 160 6.37 10.83 -14.25
C GLY A 160 6.49 11.73 -15.49
N LYS A 161 6.19 11.22 -16.70
CA LYS A 161 6.14 12.05 -17.92
C LYS A 161 5.21 13.26 -17.73
N LYS A 162 5.72 14.45 -17.99
CA LYS A 162 4.93 15.69 -18.05
C LYS A 162 4.40 15.89 -19.47
N TYR A 163 3.13 16.23 -19.58
CA TYR A 163 2.50 16.52 -20.86
C TYR A 163 2.64 18.01 -21.17
N ASP A 164 2.85 18.31 -22.45
CA ASP A 164 2.91 19.70 -22.92
C ASP A 164 1.54 20.38 -22.71
N LEU A 165 1.54 21.36 -21.79
CA LEU A 165 0.36 22.12 -21.42
C LEU A 165 -0.02 23.18 -22.45
N ASP A 166 0.83 23.48 -23.44
CA ASP A 166 0.46 24.35 -24.57
C ASP A 166 -0.67 23.72 -25.42
N ASN A 167 -0.86 22.39 -25.33
CA ASN A 167 -1.99 21.69 -25.94
C ASN A 167 -3.35 22.14 -25.39
N ILE A 168 -3.41 22.78 -24.21
CA ILE A 168 -4.66 23.36 -23.68
C ILE A 168 -5.18 24.43 -24.65
N ALA A 169 -4.31 25.34 -25.11
CA ALA A 169 -4.69 26.39 -26.05
C ALA A 169 -5.10 25.81 -27.40
N LYS A 170 -4.32 24.85 -27.93
CA LYS A 170 -4.62 24.17 -29.20
C LYS A 170 -6.00 23.47 -29.19
N LEU A 171 -6.35 22.82 -28.09
CA LEU A 171 -7.67 22.20 -27.89
C LEU A 171 -8.78 23.26 -27.85
N GLN A 172 -8.59 24.34 -27.08
CA GLN A 172 -9.59 25.40 -26.93
C GLN A 172 -9.84 26.17 -28.23
N GLU A 173 -8.82 26.40 -29.06
CA GLU A 173 -8.96 26.98 -30.41
C GLU A 173 -9.85 26.15 -31.33
N LYS A 174 -9.93 24.84 -31.10
CA LYS A 174 -10.77 23.90 -31.85
C LYS A 174 -12.15 23.68 -31.22
N GLY A 175 -12.50 24.44 -30.18
CA GLY A 175 -13.80 24.40 -29.50
C GLY A 175 -13.90 23.38 -28.36
N TRP A 176 -12.79 22.77 -27.94
CA TRP A 176 -12.79 21.84 -26.80
C TRP A 176 -12.72 22.60 -25.47
N SER A 177 -13.50 22.14 -24.50
CA SER A 177 -13.29 22.50 -23.09
C SER A 177 -12.26 21.56 -22.47
N VAL A 178 -11.33 22.11 -21.70
CA VAL A 178 -10.24 21.33 -21.09
C VAL A 178 -10.39 21.28 -19.58
N CYS A 179 -10.43 20.05 -19.05
CA CYS A 179 -10.29 19.77 -17.63
C CYS A 179 -8.90 19.18 -17.37
N LEU A 180 -8.07 19.88 -16.59
CA LEU A 180 -6.72 19.47 -16.27
C LEU A 180 -6.72 18.60 -15.00
N ASP A 181 -6.33 17.33 -15.13
CA ASP A 181 -5.95 16.50 -13.97
C ASP A 181 -4.51 16.88 -13.58
N ALA A 182 -4.40 17.77 -12.58
CA ALA A 182 -3.14 18.33 -12.13
C ALA A 182 -2.52 17.54 -10.95
N ALA A 183 -3.21 16.51 -10.45
CA ALA A 183 -2.93 15.91 -9.14
C ALA A 183 -1.51 15.35 -8.98
N SER A 184 -0.94 14.78 -10.05
CA SER A 184 0.44 14.30 -10.02
C SER A 184 1.43 15.46 -10.20
N LEU A 185 1.16 16.40 -11.11
CA LEU A 185 2.08 17.50 -11.43
C LEU A 185 2.34 18.40 -10.21
N VAL A 186 1.26 18.85 -9.55
CA VAL A 186 1.34 19.84 -8.46
C VAL A 186 1.97 19.30 -7.18
N SER A 187 2.27 18.00 -7.13
CA SER A 187 3.01 17.37 -6.01
C SER A 187 4.45 17.87 -5.92
N THR A 188 5.08 18.14 -7.07
CA THR A 188 6.53 18.41 -7.15
C THR A 188 6.90 19.41 -8.24
N ALA A 189 5.94 19.96 -9.00
CA ALA A 189 6.20 20.91 -10.08
C ALA A 189 5.21 22.10 -10.05
N PRO A 190 5.63 23.28 -10.52
CA PRO A 190 4.78 24.46 -10.59
C PRO A 190 3.66 24.30 -11.65
N LEU A 191 2.53 24.95 -11.39
CA LEU A 191 1.47 25.16 -12.37
C LEU A 191 1.09 26.65 -12.34
N ASP A 192 1.16 27.30 -13.50
CA ASP A 192 0.87 28.73 -13.66
C ASP A 192 -0.43 28.90 -14.47
N LEU A 193 -1.51 29.27 -13.78
CA LEU A 193 -2.83 29.47 -14.40
C LEU A 193 -2.99 30.82 -15.10
N LYS A 194 -2.03 31.73 -14.95
CA LYS A 194 -1.95 32.92 -15.79
C LYS A 194 -1.44 32.56 -17.19
N LYS A 195 -0.47 31.65 -17.26
CA LYS A 195 0.09 31.11 -18.52
C LYS A 195 -0.87 30.10 -19.16
N TYR A 196 -1.26 29.07 -18.43
CA TYR A 196 -2.10 27.98 -18.93
C TYR A 196 -3.54 28.17 -18.44
N ARG A 197 -4.50 28.33 -19.34
CA ARG A 197 -5.88 28.73 -18.98
C ARG A 197 -6.95 27.66 -19.25
N PRO A 198 -6.84 26.45 -18.67
CA PRO A 198 -7.88 25.43 -18.82
C PRO A 198 -9.21 25.92 -18.21
N ASN A 199 -10.30 25.29 -18.62
CA ASN A 199 -11.64 25.59 -18.09
C ASN A 199 -11.78 25.12 -16.64
N PHE A 200 -11.19 23.96 -16.34
CA PHE A 200 -11.26 23.30 -15.04
C PHE A 200 -9.89 22.74 -14.63
N VAL A 201 -9.57 22.78 -13.34
CA VAL A 201 -8.36 22.15 -12.78
C VAL A 201 -8.75 21.33 -11.55
N ALA A 202 -8.40 20.05 -11.54
CA ALA A 202 -8.66 19.13 -10.45
C ALA A 202 -7.37 18.77 -9.69
N LEU A 203 -7.40 18.85 -8.36
CA LEU A 203 -6.25 18.53 -7.50
C LEU A 203 -6.64 18.01 -6.11
N SER A 204 -5.67 17.42 -5.41
CA SER A 204 -5.78 16.94 -4.04
C SER A 204 -4.63 17.49 -3.18
N PHE A 205 -4.94 18.11 -2.05
CA PHE A 205 -3.92 18.76 -1.21
C PHE A 205 -2.99 17.77 -0.50
N TYR A 206 -3.49 16.59 -0.10
CA TYR A 206 -2.65 15.55 0.51
C TYR A 206 -1.53 15.05 -0.42
N LYS A 207 -1.66 15.20 -1.74
CA LYS A 207 -0.58 14.88 -2.68
C LYS A 207 0.50 15.97 -2.77
N MET A 208 0.17 17.20 -2.38
CA MET A 208 1.09 18.34 -2.39
C MET A 208 1.92 18.40 -1.10
N PHE A 209 1.27 18.20 0.05
CA PHE A 209 1.91 18.39 1.36
C PHE A 209 1.39 17.44 2.46
N GLY A 210 0.71 16.35 2.08
CA GLY A 210 0.39 15.22 2.97
C GLY A 210 -0.81 15.35 3.89
N TYR A 211 -1.13 16.56 4.37
CA TYR A 211 -2.30 16.82 5.21
C TYR A 211 -2.96 18.16 4.87
N PRO A 212 -4.29 18.28 4.82
CA PRO A 212 -5.28 17.26 5.20
C PRO A 212 -5.58 16.24 4.09
N THR A 213 -5.94 15.03 4.49
CA THR A 213 -6.67 14.09 3.65
C THR A 213 -8.15 14.50 3.58
N GLY A 214 -8.84 14.05 2.52
CA GLY A 214 -10.27 14.36 2.35
C GLY A 214 -10.59 15.80 1.94
N VAL A 215 -9.59 16.57 1.50
CA VAL A 215 -9.78 17.90 0.91
C VAL A 215 -9.02 17.99 -0.43
N GLY A 216 -9.72 18.42 -1.46
CA GLY A 216 -9.20 18.78 -2.78
C GLY A 216 -9.83 20.08 -3.26
N ALA A 217 -9.54 20.45 -4.51
CA ALA A 217 -10.13 21.62 -5.13
C ALA A 217 -10.50 21.34 -6.59
N LEU A 218 -11.55 22.00 -7.04
CA LEU A 218 -11.90 22.21 -8.42
C LEU A 218 -11.79 23.72 -8.68
N ILE A 219 -10.78 24.13 -9.44
CA ILE A 219 -10.59 25.53 -9.84
C ILE A 219 -11.30 25.71 -11.19
N ILE A 220 -12.20 26.69 -11.27
CA ILE A 220 -13.11 26.86 -12.41
C ILE A 220 -12.90 28.26 -12.98
N ARG A 221 -12.59 28.37 -14.27
CA ARG A 221 -12.49 29.67 -14.92
C ARG A 221 -13.87 30.31 -14.99
N LYS A 222 -14.03 31.59 -14.63
CA LYS A 222 -15.37 32.21 -14.50
C LYS A 222 -16.22 32.11 -15.76
N ASN A 223 -15.62 32.27 -16.94
CA ASN A 223 -16.32 32.14 -18.22
C ASN A 223 -16.71 30.70 -18.60
N SER A 224 -16.41 29.71 -17.74
CA SER A 224 -16.70 28.29 -17.96
C SER A 224 -17.81 27.78 -17.03
N GLU A 225 -18.34 28.59 -16.12
CA GLU A 225 -19.42 28.19 -15.20
C GLU A 225 -20.68 27.71 -15.94
N GLN A 226 -21.01 28.37 -17.06
CA GLN A 226 -22.19 28.04 -17.86
C GLN A 226 -22.08 26.66 -18.55
N MET A 227 -20.86 26.12 -18.65
CA MET A 227 -20.61 24.79 -19.21
C MET A 227 -20.96 23.68 -18.23
N ILE A 228 -21.05 23.99 -16.93
CA ILE A 228 -21.40 23.04 -15.87
C ILE A 228 -22.58 23.61 -15.08
N PRO A 229 -23.82 23.62 -15.62
CA PRO A 229 -24.97 24.09 -14.86
C PRO A 229 -25.27 23.13 -13.69
N LYS A 230 -25.55 23.68 -12.51
CA LYS A 230 -26.02 22.92 -11.35
C LYS A 230 -27.54 22.75 -11.43
N ASN A 231 -27.99 21.52 -11.62
CA ASN A 231 -29.42 21.17 -11.80
C ASN A 231 -29.97 20.29 -10.67
N SER A 232 -29.26 20.20 -9.54
CA SER A 232 -29.66 19.42 -8.38
C SER A 232 -29.22 20.12 -7.11
N PHE A 233 -29.92 19.88 -6.00
CA PHE A 233 -29.65 20.53 -4.74
C PHE A 233 -29.46 19.54 -3.59
N ALA A 234 -28.70 19.96 -2.60
CA ALA A 234 -28.51 19.29 -1.31
C ALA A 234 -28.48 20.33 -0.18
N GLY A 235 -28.48 19.87 1.08
CA GLY A 235 -28.33 20.78 2.24
C GLY A 235 -27.08 21.66 2.11
N GLY A 236 -27.21 22.96 2.40
CA GLY A 236 -26.12 23.94 2.24
C GLY A 236 -26.02 24.61 0.86
N THR A 237 -26.69 24.08 -0.17
CA THR A 237 -26.59 24.58 -1.56
C THR A 237 -27.80 25.39 -2.04
N VAL A 238 -28.79 25.60 -1.17
CA VAL A 238 -30.09 26.21 -1.50
C VAL A 238 -30.34 27.53 -0.77
N GLN A 239 -30.95 28.47 -1.46
CA GLN A 239 -31.50 29.71 -0.88
C GLN A 239 -32.87 29.47 -0.25
N SER A 240 -33.73 28.64 -0.88
CA SER A 240 -35.00 28.18 -0.32
C SER A 240 -35.46 26.87 -0.99
N VAL A 241 -36.21 26.05 -0.25
CA VAL A 241 -36.82 24.80 -0.73
C VAL A 241 -38.26 24.78 -0.28
N GLU A 242 -39.18 24.54 -1.21
CA GLU A 242 -40.59 24.27 -0.93
C GLU A 242 -40.85 22.77 -1.04
N GLU A 243 -41.76 22.25 -0.22
CA GLU A 243 -41.98 20.80 -0.03
C GLU A 243 -42.39 20.08 -1.33
N ASP A 244 -43.10 20.77 -2.24
CA ASP A 244 -43.84 20.10 -3.31
C ASP A 244 -43.38 20.42 -4.76
N SER A 245 -42.56 21.45 -5.03
CA SER A 245 -42.29 21.80 -6.45
C SER A 245 -41.07 22.66 -6.82
N PHE A 246 -40.46 23.44 -5.93
CA PHE A 246 -39.36 24.35 -6.32
C PHE A 246 -38.23 24.43 -5.29
N TYR A 247 -37.00 24.50 -5.80
CA TYR A 247 -35.79 24.80 -5.03
C TYR A 247 -34.99 25.89 -5.75
N PHE A 248 -34.43 26.82 -4.98
CA PHE A 248 -33.54 27.86 -5.50
C PHE A 248 -32.11 27.51 -5.09
N ILE A 249 -31.25 27.18 -6.05
CA ILE A 249 -29.81 26.94 -5.81
C ILE A 249 -29.13 28.28 -5.49
N SER A 250 -28.09 28.25 -4.65
CA SER A 250 -27.23 29.41 -4.40
C SER A 250 -26.76 30.05 -5.70
N LYS A 251 -26.79 31.38 -5.75
CA LYS A 251 -26.23 32.16 -6.88
C LYS A 251 -24.70 32.16 -6.87
N ASP A 252 -24.08 31.89 -5.72
CA ASP A 252 -22.63 31.76 -5.59
C ASP A 252 -22.21 30.35 -6.01
N LEU A 253 -21.36 30.26 -7.05
CA LEU A 253 -20.95 28.98 -7.65
C LEU A 253 -20.26 28.06 -6.64
N GLU A 254 -19.42 28.62 -5.76
CA GLU A 254 -18.76 27.85 -4.71
C GLU A 254 -19.76 27.17 -3.78
N ASP A 255 -20.74 27.93 -3.26
CA ASP A 255 -21.76 27.43 -2.36
C ASP A 255 -22.70 26.42 -3.07
N ALA A 256 -22.89 26.53 -4.38
CA ALA A 256 -23.73 25.61 -5.15
C ALA A 256 -23.11 24.20 -5.33
N TYR A 257 -21.78 24.10 -5.32
CA TYR A 257 -21.06 22.83 -5.52
C TYR A 257 -20.47 22.24 -4.24
N GLU A 258 -20.42 23.00 -3.15
CA GLU A 258 -20.02 22.54 -1.82
C GLU A 258 -21.22 21.95 -1.05
N GLU A 259 -21.65 20.77 -1.49
CA GLU A 259 -22.80 20.06 -0.91
C GLU A 259 -22.56 19.59 0.52
N GLY A 260 -23.46 19.96 1.43
CA GLY A 260 -23.39 19.60 2.85
C GLY A 260 -22.38 20.43 3.65
N THR A 261 -22.09 20.00 4.87
CA THR A 261 -21.06 20.65 5.68
C THR A 261 -19.68 20.18 5.23
N MET A 262 -18.94 21.07 4.58
CA MET A 262 -17.57 20.82 4.16
C MET A 262 -16.63 20.56 5.34
N ASN A 263 -15.49 19.90 5.08
CA ASN A 263 -14.41 19.74 6.05
C ASN A 263 -13.71 21.08 6.31
N PHE A 264 -14.38 22.01 6.99
CA PHE A 264 -13.89 23.37 7.23
C PHE A 264 -12.62 23.41 8.08
N HIS A 265 -12.40 22.42 8.96
CA HIS A 265 -11.11 22.25 9.66
C HIS A 265 -9.98 21.90 8.69
N GLY A 266 -10.21 20.93 7.80
CA GLY A 266 -9.25 20.58 6.76
C GLY A 266 -8.99 21.75 5.80
N ILE A 267 -10.04 22.42 5.33
CA ILE A 267 -9.92 23.59 4.45
C ILE A 267 -9.09 24.69 5.13
N ALA A 268 -9.32 24.97 6.41
CA ALA A 268 -8.51 25.94 7.14
C ALA A 268 -7.04 25.49 7.27
N ALA A 269 -6.81 24.18 7.45
CA ALA A 269 -5.49 23.58 7.60
C ALA A 269 -4.61 23.64 6.33
N ILE A 270 -5.19 23.79 5.12
CA ILE A 270 -4.40 23.79 3.88
C ILE A 270 -3.40 24.96 3.82
N GLN A 271 -3.69 26.07 4.51
CA GLN A 271 -2.81 27.24 4.56
C GLN A 271 -1.43 26.87 5.13
N HIS A 272 -1.40 26.07 6.20
CA HIS A 272 -0.16 25.56 6.79
C HIS A 272 0.60 24.63 5.84
N GLY A 273 -0.11 23.89 4.98
CA GLY A 273 0.49 23.08 3.93
C GLY A 273 1.20 23.92 2.86
N PHE A 274 0.58 25.04 2.44
CA PHE A 274 1.24 26.00 1.54
C PHE A 274 2.43 26.68 2.21
N ASP A 275 2.31 27.08 3.48
CA ASP A 275 3.42 27.69 4.20
C ASP A 275 4.61 26.73 4.34
N GLU A 276 4.34 25.43 4.47
CA GLU A 276 5.37 24.41 4.47
C GLU A 276 6.08 24.30 3.10
N ILE A 277 5.35 24.41 1.98
CA ILE A 277 5.97 24.47 0.64
C ILE A 277 6.88 25.71 0.54
N GLU A 278 6.42 26.88 1.00
CA GLU A 278 7.22 28.11 0.97
C GLU A 278 8.47 28.00 1.84
N ARG A 279 8.37 27.38 3.03
CA ARG A 279 9.54 27.10 3.89
C ARG A 279 10.58 26.20 3.23
N CYS A 280 10.13 25.26 2.40
CA CYS A 280 11.03 24.42 1.60
C CYS A 280 11.67 25.20 0.42
N GLY A 281 11.56 26.53 0.36
CA GLY A 281 12.07 27.36 -0.73
C GLY A 281 11.11 27.48 -1.92
N GLY A 282 9.84 27.13 -1.73
CA GLY A 282 8.82 27.14 -2.76
C GLY A 282 8.87 25.93 -3.70
N ILE A 283 7.84 25.79 -4.54
CA ILE A 283 7.67 24.60 -5.39
C ILE A 283 8.79 24.40 -6.41
N LYS A 284 9.44 25.48 -6.88
CA LYS A 284 10.58 25.38 -7.81
C LYS A 284 11.80 24.73 -7.13
N ASN A 285 12.07 25.05 -5.87
CA ASN A 285 13.16 24.42 -5.14
C ASN A 285 12.88 22.92 -4.91
N ILE A 286 11.62 22.59 -4.55
CA ILE A 286 11.17 21.19 -4.45
C ILE A 286 11.34 20.47 -5.80
N GLN A 287 10.95 21.09 -6.91
CA GLN A 287 11.11 20.53 -8.25
C GLN A 287 12.59 20.27 -8.59
N ASN A 288 13.48 21.21 -8.29
CA ASN A 288 14.92 21.08 -8.52
C ASN A 288 15.51 19.92 -7.72
N LYS A 289 15.22 19.87 -6.41
CA LYS A 289 15.70 18.83 -5.51
C LYS A 289 15.21 17.44 -5.95
N THR A 290 13.91 17.29 -6.11
CA THR A 290 13.29 16.00 -6.44
C THR A 290 13.66 15.51 -7.85
N TYR A 291 13.81 16.42 -8.82
CA TYR A 291 14.33 16.08 -10.15
C TYR A 291 15.79 15.60 -10.08
N SER A 292 16.66 16.28 -9.31
CA SER A 292 18.06 15.88 -9.13
C SER A 292 18.18 14.47 -8.56
N ILE A 293 17.47 14.22 -7.44
CA ILE A 293 17.46 12.89 -6.77
C ILE A 293 16.94 11.83 -7.73
N ALA A 294 15.83 12.08 -8.42
CA ALA A 294 15.26 11.12 -9.35
C ALA A 294 16.20 10.85 -10.54
N LYS A 295 16.90 11.87 -11.06
CA LYS A 295 17.89 11.70 -12.13
C LYS A 295 19.07 10.84 -11.69
N GLN A 296 19.58 11.07 -10.48
CA GLN A 296 20.67 10.27 -9.90
C GLN A 296 20.22 8.83 -9.66
N MET A 297 19.02 8.62 -9.09
CA MET A 297 18.41 7.29 -8.92
C MET A 297 18.25 6.56 -10.25
N PHE A 298 17.71 7.23 -11.29
CA PHE A 298 17.56 6.64 -12.62
C PHE A 298 18.92 6.21 -13.17
N LYS A 299 19.95 7.05 -13.04
CA LYS A 299 21.31 6.72 -13.48
C LYS A 299 21.84 5.50 -12.73
N MET A 300 21.69 5.47 -11.41
CA MET A 300 22.12 4.33 -10.58
C MET A 300 21.44 3.04 -11.06
N LEU A 301 20.10 3.03 -11.14
CA LEU A 301 19.32 1.87 -11.60
C LEU A 301 19.74 1.38 -12.99
N SER A 302 19.93 2.30 -13.94
CA SER A 302 20.33 1.97 -15.33
C SER A 302 21.74 1.39 -15.46
N THR A 303 22.59 1.57 -14.44
CA THR A 303 23.97 1.02 -14.44
C THR A 303 24.07 -0.37 -13.82
N LYS A 304 23.00 -0.88 -13.18
CA LYS A 304 23.04 -2.17 -12.50
C LYS A 304 22.98 -3.32 -13.50
N VAL A 305 24.06 -4.10 -13.54
CA VAL A 305 24.21 -5.28 -14.39
C VAL A 305 24.52 -6.51 -13.55
N HIS A 306 23.98 -7.64 -13.96
CA HIS A 306 24.31 -8.96 -13.42
C HIS A 306 25.74 -9.33 -13.82
N GLU A 307 26.33 -10.33 -13.16
CA GLU A 307 27.65 -10.87 -13.52
C GLU A 307 27.75 -11.36 -14.98
N ASN A 308 26.63 -11.76 -15.57
CA ASN A 308 26.56 -12.16 -16.98
C ASN A 308 26.39 -10.98 -17.96
N GLY A 309 26.48 -9.74 -17.47
CA GLY A 309 26.37 -8.50 -18.25
C GLY A 309 24.95 -8.08 -18.61
N LYS A 310 23.90 -8.85 -18.26
CA LYS A 310 22.51 -8.43 -18.49
C LYS A 310 22.07 -7.38 -17.48
N GLN A 311 21.18 -6.49 -17.90
CA GLN A 311 20.58 -5.46 -17.04
C GLN A 311 19.76 -6.06 -15.90
N VAL A 312 19.95 -5.51 -14.70
CA VAL A 312 19.20 -5.90 -13.48
C VAL A 312 17.86 -5.19 -13.43
N VAL A 313 17.76 -3.99 -13.98
CA VAL A 313 16.56 -3.15 -13.90
C VAL A 313 16.04 -2.87 -15.30
N GLU A 314 14.74 -3.04 -15.49
CA GLU A 314 14.02 -2.54 -16.67
C GLU A 314 13.18 -1.34 -16.27
N ILE A 315 13.59 -0.15 -16.72
CA ILE A 315 12.91 1.11 -16.41
C ILE A 315 11.87 1.45 -17.48
N TYR A 316 10.69 1.88 -17.03
CA TYR A 316 9.58 2.30 -17.88
C TYR A 316 9.49 3.84 -17.89
N SER A 317 10.05 4.45 -18.94
CA SER A 317 10.10 5.89 -19.17
C SER A 317 9.75 6.21 -20.62
N GLN A 318 9.50 7.48 -20.94
CA GLN A 318 9.25 7.91 -22.32
C GLN A 318 10.43 7.60 -23.24
N ASN A 319 11.66 7.78 -22.72
CA ASN A 319 12.89 7.36 -23.36
C ASN A 319 13.63 6.41 -22.41
N SER A 320 13.82 5.15 -22.82
CA SER A 320 14.44 4.14 -21.98
C SER A 320 15.93 4.41 -21.72
N SER A 321 16.60 5.24 -22.53
CA SER A 321 18.03 5.55 -22.35
C SER A 321 18.31 6.81 -21.53
N GLU A 322 17.34 7.70 -21.34
CA GLU A 322 17.56 9.01 -20.70
C GLU A 322 16.38 9.46 -19.82
N PHE A 323 16.70 10.10 -18.70
CA PHE A 323 15.72 10.57 -17.70
C PHE A 323 14.94 11.84 -18.13
N GLY A 324 15.10 12.34 -19.35
CA GLY A 324 14.42 13.56 -19.84
C GLY A 324 14.85 14.86 -19.13
N THR A 325 14.43 16.00 -19.66
CA THR A 325 14.65 17.31 -19.02
C THR A 325 13.70 17.53 -17.84
N GLN A 326 13.97 18.55 -17.03
CA GLN A 326 13.11 18.88 -15.88
C GLN A 326 11.68 19.29 -16.28
N ASP A 327 11.49 19.78 -17.51
CA ASP A 327 10.17 20.15 -18.04
C ASP A 327 9.40 18.95 -18.59
N GLU A 328 10.10 17.89 -18.99
CA GLU A 328 9.52 16.67 -19.57
C GLU A 328 9.30 15.55 -18.55
N GLN A 329 10.09 15.52 -17.47
CA GLN A 329 10.09 14.42 -16.49
C GLN A 329 9.88 14.92 -15.05
N GLY A 330 8.98 14.26 -14.34
CA GLY A 330 8.74 14.41 -12.90
C GLY A 330 9.57 13.43 -12.07
N ALA A 331 9.47 13.55 -10.74
CA ALA A 331 10.26 12.77 -9.80
C ALA A 331 9.69 11.37 -9.52
N ILE A 332 9.27 10.66 -10.56
CA ILE A 332 8.70 9.31 -10.51
C ILE A 332 9.53 8.41 -11.42
N ILE A 333 9.92 7.23 -10.94
CA ILE A 333 10.57 6.17 -11.72
C ILE A 333 9.79 4.89 -11.50
N THR A 334 9.47 4.21 -12.59
CA THR A 334 8.78 2.92 -12.53
C THR A 334 9.62 1.88 -13.25
N PHE A 335 9.77 0.71 -12.66
CA PHE A 335 10.64 -0.34 -13.16
C PHE A 335 10.19 -1.74 -12.72
N ASN A 336 10.78 -2.76 -13.33
CA ASN A 336 10.80 -4.11 -12.81
C ASN A 336 12.25 -4.60 -12.68
N ILE A 337 12.47 -5.60 -11.82
CA ILE A 337 13.79 -6.21 -11.63
C ILE A 337 13.86 -7.50 -12.43
N LYS A 338 14.92 -7.66 -13.22
CA LYS A 338 15.21 -8.82 -14.06
C LYS A 338 16.14 -9.79 -13.36
N ARG A 339 15.93 -11.08 -13.61
CA ARG A 339 16.81 -12.18 -13.22
C ARG A 339 17.96 -12.32 -14.24
N PRO A 340 19.07 -13.00 -13.89
CA PRO A 340 20.17 -13.29 -14.81
C PRO A 340 19.74 -14.08 -16.07
N ASP A 341 18.69 -14.91 -15.99
CA ASP A 341 18.15 -15.63 -17.15
C ASP A 341 17.36 -14.72 -18.10
N GLY A 342 16.99 -13.51 -17.67
CA GLY A 342 16.17 -12.55 -18.40
C GLY A 342 14.69 -12.56 -18.01
N GLY A 343 14.28 -13.47 -17.12
CA GLY A 343 12.96 -13.43 -16.48
C GLY A 343 12.84 -12.30 -15.45
N TYR A 344 11.74 -12.25 -14.73
CA TYR A 344 11.45 -11.18 -13.76
C TYR A 344 11.43 -11.70 -12.32
N TYR A 345 11.86 -10.86 -11.39
CA TYR A 345 11.42 -10.95 -10.00
C TYR A 345 10.01 -10.36 -9.91
N GLY A 346 9.14 -11.01 -9.16
CA GLY A 346 7.77 -10.53 -8.98
C GLY A 346 7.77 -9.22 -8.18
N TYR A 347 6.90 -8.25 -8.51
CA TYR A 347 6.93 -6.97 -7.80
C TYR A 347 6.60 -7.11 -6.30
N ASN A 348 5.86 -8.15 -5.86
CA ASN A 348 5.60 -8.40 -4.44
C ASN A 348 6.84 -8.92 -3.71
N GLU A 349 7.67 -9.70 -4.41
CA GLU A 349 8.96 -10.16 -3.93
C GLU A 349 9.90 -8.96 -3.72
N VAL A 350 9.92 -8.02 -4.68
CA VAL A 350 10.68 -6.76 -4.55
C VAL A 350 10.17 -5.91 -3.39
N GLU A 351 8.85 -5.76 -3.24
CA GLU A 351 8.24 -5.02 -2.11
C GLU A 351 8.63 -5.59 -0.75
N LYS A 352 8.60 -6.91 -0.60
CA LYS A 352 9.04 -7.59 0.64
C LYS A 352 10.50 -7.33 0.94
N ILE A 353 11.36 -7.31 -0.08
CA ILE A 353 12.78 -7.00 0.06
C ILE A 353 12.97 -5.53 0.45
N CYS A 354 12.29 -4.60 -0.22
CA CYS A 354 12.30 -3.18 0.14
C CYS A 354 11.92 -2.96 1.61
N ALA A 355 10.85 -3.61 2.10
CA ALA A 355 10.41 -3.50 3.49
C ALA A 355 11.48 -3.94 4.51
N ILE A 356 12.30 -4.94 4.17
CA ILE A 356 13.41 -5.37 5.05
C ILE A 356 14.50 -4.31 5.16
N PHE A 357 14.76 -3.58 4.07
CA PHE A 357 15.69 -2.44 4.06
C PHE A 357 15.03 -1.13 4.56
N GLY A 358 13.78 -1.18 5.02
CA GLY A 358 13.04 0.00 5.45
C GLY A 358 12.77 0.98 4.30
N ILE A 359 12.56 0.48 3.08
CA ILE A 359 12.23 1.28 1.90
C ILE A 359 10.73 1.13 1.63
N GLU A 360 10.00 2.23 1.72
CA GLU A 360 8.56 2.25 1.46
C GLU A 360 8.30 2.62 0.00
N ILE A 361 7.73 1.69 -0.77
CA ILE A 361 7.47 1.83 -2.21
C ILE A 361 6.02 1.47 -2.54
N ARG A 362 5.66 1.56 -3.82
CA ARG A 362 4.37 1.06 -4.30
C ARG A 362 4.53 0.10 -5.46
N THR A 363 3.62 -0.88 -5.54
CA THR A 363 3.59 -1.90 -6.58
C THR A 363 2.26 -1.96 -7.33
N GLY A 364 2.25 -2.61 -8.50
CA GLY A 364 1.07 -2.83 -9.36
C GLY A 364 0.99 -1.88 -10.56
N CYS A 365 -0.22 -1.53 -11.00
CA CYS A 365 -0.44 -0.61 -12.13
C CYS A 365 -0.74 0.85 -11.70
N PHE A 366 -0.64 1.17 -10.40
CA PHE A 366 -0.82 2.53 -9.84
C PHE A 366 -2.10 3.26 -10.27
N CYS A 367 -3.20 2.52 -10.44
CA CYS A 367 -4.45 3.08 -10.97
C CYS A 367 -4.29 3.77 -12.35
N ASN A 368 -3.37 3.27 -13.18
CA ASN A 368 -3.12 3.75 -14.54
C ASN A 368 -2.89 2.56 -15.47
N ILE A 369 -3.97 1.85 -15.78
CA ILE A 369 -3.92 0.63 -16.60
C ILE A 369 -3.43 0.91 -18.02
N GLY A 370 -3.68 2.08 -18.59
CA GLY A 370 -3.26 2.37 -19.97
C GLY A 370 -1.74 2.51 -20.08
N ALA A 371 -1.09 3.24 -19.17
CA ALA A 371 0.36 3.26 -19.07
C ALA A 371 0.93 1.88 -18.73
N CYS A 372 0.35 1.19 -17.75
CA CYS A 372 0.76 -0.17 -17.36
C CYS A 372 0.77 -1.13 -18.56
N ARG A 373 -0.30 -1.12 -19.37
CA ARG A 373 -0.40 -1.93 -20.59
C ARG A 373 0.62 -1.54 -21.64
N LYS A 374 0.81 -0.23 -21.87
CA LYS A 374 1.76 0.29 -22.85
C LYS A 374 3.17 -0.20 -22.54
N TYR A 375 3.63 -0.02 -21.31
CA TYR A 375 5.00 -0.33 -20.92
C TYR A 375 5.26 -1.83 -20.71
N LEU A 376 4.28 -2.59 -20.21
CA LEU A 376 4.42 -4.03 -19.99
C LEU A 376 4.03 -4.88 -21.21
N GLY A 377 3.55 -4.26 -22.30
CA GLY A 377 3.08 -4.98 -23.49
C GLY A 377 1.87 -5.87 -23.23
N ILE A 378 0.98 -5.48 -22.30
CA ILE A 378 -0.19 -6.27 -21.90
C ILE A 378 -1.35 -6.03 -22.89
N SER A 379 -1.68 -7.07 -23.64
CA SER A 379 -2.80 -7.06 -24.61
C SER A 379 -4.17 -7.12 -23.90
N HIS A 380 -5.24 -6.81 -24.63
CA HIS A 380 -6.60 -6.94 -24.09
C HIS A 380 -6.95 -8.40 -23.73
N GLU A 381 -6.54 -9.34 -24.57
CA GLU A 381 -6.72 -10.77 -24.34
C GLU A 381 -5.99 -11.23 -23.07
N MET A 382 -4.74 -10.77 -22.85
CA MET A 382 -4.00 -11.05 -21.62
C MET A 382 -4.74 -10.57 -20.38
N ILE A 383 -5.38 -9.39 -20.42
CA ILE A 383 -6.16 -8.89 -19.26
C ILE A 383 -7.35 -9.82 -18.97
N GLN A 384 -8.09 -10.22 -19.99
CA GLN A 384 -9.22 -11.13 -19.81
C GLN A 384 -8.76 -12.50 -19.28
N ASN A 385 -7.65 -13.03 -19.82
CA ASN A 385 -7.08 -14.30 -19.36
C ASN A 385 -6.60 -14.19 -17.91
N ASN A 386 -5.88 -13.12 -17.56
CA ASN A 386 -5.41 -12.88 -16.20
C ASN A 386 -6.58 -12.80 -15.22
N GLN A 387 -7.67 -12.11 -15.58
CA GLN A 387 -8.89 -12.06 -14.75
C GLN A 387 -9.53 -13.44 -14.55
N ARG A 388 -9.59 -14.27 -15.61
CA ARG A 388 -10.08 -15.65 -15.51
C ARG A 388 -9.19 -16.53 -14.62
N GLN A 389 -7.89 -16.25 -14.59
CA GLN A 389 -6.93 -16.88 -13.67
C GLN A 389 -6.98 -16.30 -12.24
N GLY A 390 -7.87 -15.34 -11.97
CA GLY A 390 -8.10 -14.79 -10.64
C GLY A 390 -7.40 -13.46 -10.35
N LYS A 391 -6.71 -12.84 -11.33
CA LYS A 391 -6.01 -11.56 -11.15
C LYS A 391 -6.97 -10.43 -10.79
N ARG A 392 -6.65 -9.72 -9.71
CA ARG A 392 -7.30 -8.55 -9.13
C ARG A 392 -6.26 -7.49 -8.80
N CYS A 393 -6.70 -6.25 -8.64
CA CYS A 393 -5.84 -5.18 -8.15
C CYS A 393 -5.47 -5.47 -6.68
N GLY A 394 -4.18 -5.41 -6.35
CA GLY A 394 -3.69 -5.64 -4.98
C GLY A 394 -3.65 -7.11 -4.53
N ASP A 395 -3.75 -8.07 -5.44
CA ASP A 395 -3.47 -9.48 -5.10
C ASP A 395 -1.97 -9.81 -5.16
N GLU A 396 -1.65 -11.06 -4.84
CA GLU A 396 -0.28 -11.59 -4.86
C GLU A 396 0.18 -12.15 -6.23
N MET A 397 -0.64 -12.07 -7.28
CA MET A 397 -0.32 -12.59 -8.62
C MET A 397 0.45 -11.55 -9.45
N ASP A 398 1.75 -11.45 -9.20
CA ASP A 398 2.66 -10.50 -9.85
C ASP A 398 3.27 -10.98 -11.17
N LEU A 399 3.39 -12.30 -11.38
CA LEU A 399 3.84 -12.92 -12.62
C LEU A 399 2.80 -13.91 -13.17
N ILE A 400 2.43 -13.77 -14.45
CA ILE A 400 1.62 -14.76 -15.19
C ILE A 400 2.39 -15.13 -16.46
N ASP A 401 2.61 -16.42 -16.67
CA ASP A 401 3.44 -16.95 -17.77
C ASP A 401 4.84 -16.29 -17.84
N GLY A 402 5.42 -16.00 -16.67
CA GLY A 402 6.73 -15.35 -16.53
C GLY A 402 6.74 -13.84 -16.85
N LYS A 403 5.59 -13.23 -17.15
CA LYS A 403 5.47 -11.78 -17.43
C LYS A 403 4.90 -11.01 -16.23
N PRO A 404 5.42 -9.81 -15.94
CA PRO A 404 4.87 -8.94 -14.92
C PRO A 404 3.45 -8.50 -15.24
N THR A 405 2.58 -8.54 -14.24
CA THR A 405 1.21 -8.02 -14.31
C THR A 405 1.09 -6.57 -13.80
N GLY A 406 2.22 -6.00 -13.37
CA GLY A 406 2.40 -4.66 -12.80
C GLY A 406 3.88 -4.31 -12.70
N ALA A 407 4.21 -3.24 -11.97
CA ALA A 407 5.58 -2.76 -11.80
C ALA A 407 5.83 -2.30 -10.36
N VAL A 408 7.08 -1.92 -10.09
CA VAL A 408 7.51 -1.18 -8.90
C VAL A 408 7.62 0.30 -9.25
N ARG A 409 7.10 1.19 -8.39
CA ARG A 409 7.22 2.63 -8.53
C ARG A 409 7.89 3.24 -7.30
N ILE A 410 8.90 4.05 -7.55
CA ILE A 410 9.50 4.97 -6.59
C ILE A 410 9.20 6.41 -7.01
N SER A 411 8.94 7.26 -6.03
CA SER A 411 8.53 8.63 -6.22
C SER A 411 9.00 9.52 -5.09
N PHE A 412 9.69 10.60 -5.45
CA PHE A 412 10.34 11.50 -4.51
C PHE A 412 9.46 12.70 -4.20
N GLY A 413 9.59 13.21 -2.99
CA GLY A 413 8.87 14.38 -2.49
C GLY A 413 9.81 15.31 -1.76
N ARG A 414 9.25 16.37 -1.16
CA ARG A 414 10.02 17.40 -0.44
C ARG A 414 10.94 16.84 0.65
N GLN A 415 10.52 15.77 1.34
CA GLN A 415 11.29 15.11 2.40
C GLN A 415 12.30 14.08 1.92
N SER A 416 12.36 13.77 0.61
CA SER A 416 13.35 12.82 0.09
C SER A 416 14.77 13.40 0.15
N GLU A 417 15.76 12.54 0.33
CA GLU A 417 17.17 12.92 0.47
C GLU A 417 18.05 12.13 -0.50
N GLU A 418 19.28 12.59 -0.74
CA GLU A 418 20.22 11.85 -1.62
C GLU A 418 20.63 10.51 -1.01
N ASP A 419 20.69 10.41 0.32
CA ASP A 419 20.97 9.18 1.06
C ASP A 419 19.92 8.08 0.81
N ASP A 420 18.69 8.43 0.39
CA ASP A 420 17.68 7.46 -0.02
C ASP A 420 18.18 6.61 -1.20
N ILE A 421 19.03 7.17 -2.08
CA ILE A 421 19.63 6.47 -3.21
C ILE A 421 20.58 5.38 -2.72
N LEU A 422 21.39 5.67 -1.70
CA LEU A 422 22.36 4.72 -1.14
C LEU A 422 21.67 3.51 -0.52
N VAL A 423 20.53 3.71 0.15
CA VAL A 423 19.76 2.60 0.74
C VAL A 423 19.15 1.71 -0.35
N VAL A 424 18.61 2.31 -1.42
CA VAL A 424 18.07 1.54 -2.57
C VAL A 424 19.19 0.83 -3.33
N GLU A 425 20.32 1.49 -3.54
CA GLU A 425 21.50 0.91 -4.18
C GLU A 425 22.02 -0.29 -3.39
N ASN A 426 22.22 -0.13 -2.08
CA ASN A 426 22.64 -1.21 -1.19
C ASN A 426 21.66 -2.39 -1.21
N MET A 427 20.36 -2.12 -1.24
CA MET A 427 19.34 -3.14 -1.39
C MET A 427 19.47 -3.88 -2.73
N ILE A 428 19.64 -3.15 -3.84
CA ILE A 428 19.77 -3.75 -5.18
C ILE A 428 21.05 -4.57 -5.31
N ASP A 429 22.18 -4.04 -4.85
CA ASP A 429 23.46 -4.71 -4.97
C ASP A 429 23.49 -6.02 -4.19
N ASN A 430 23.02 -5.99 -2.93
CA ASN A 430 22.99 -7.17 -2.08
C ASN A 430 21.93 -8.19 -2.49
N CYS A 431 20.79 -7.73 -3.00
CA CYS A 431 19.64 -8.62 -3.22
C CYS A 431 19.47 -9.04 -4.68
N PHE A 432 19.92 -8.28 -5.66
CA PHE A 432 19.55 -8.50 -7.06
C PHE A 432 20.73 -8.54 -8.03
N VAL A 433 21.89 -7.99 -7.67
CA VAL A 433 23.10 -8.04 -8.51
C VAL A 433 23.96 -9.29 -8.24
N GLY A 434 23.96 -9.79 -6.99
CA GLY A 434 24.86 -10.83 -6.50
C GLY A 434 24.77 -12.22 -7.18
N SER A 435 25.86 -12.98 -7.07
CA SER A 435 26.10 -14.25 -7.78
C SER A 435 25.03 -15.31 -7.51
N MET A 436 24.51 -15.90 -8.59
CA MET A 436 23.81 -17.19 -8.51
C MET A 436 24.78 -18.35 -8.20
N ALA A 437 26.10 -18.09 -8.09
CA ALA A 437 27.15 -19.10 -8.12
C ALA A 437 27.19 -19.99 -6.87
N GLN A 438 26.63 -19.57 -5.72
CA GLN A 438 26.57 -20.41 -4.53
C GLN A 438 25.36 -21.36 -4.49
N PHE A 439 24.37 -21.19 -5.38
CA PHE A 439 23.08 -21.90 -5.28
C PHE A 439 22.95 -23.10 -6.22
N SER A 440 23.92 -23.31 -7.11
CA SER A 440 23.86 -24.35 -8.15
C SER A 440 24.39 -25.71 -7.71
N GLN A 441 25.00 -25.84 -6.53
CA GLN A 441 25.69 -27.07 -6.12
C GLN A 441 24.97 -27.95 -5.09
N VAL A 442 23.87 -27.50 -4.48
CA VAL A 442 23.13 -28.32 -3.50
C VAL A 442 21.90 -28.97 -4.13
N SER A 443 22.14 -29.77 -5.16
CA SER A 443 21.16 -30.71 -5.71
C SER A 443 21.83 -32.05 -5.89
N THR A 444 22.14 -32.71 -4.79
CA THR A 444 22.35 -34.16 -4.79
C THR A 444 21.08 -34.79 -4.25
N SER A 445 20.36 -35.48 -5.15
CA SER A 445 19.31 -36.41 -4.81
C SER A 445 19.91 -37.54 -3.97
N LEU A 446 19.95 -37.33 -2.66
CA LEU A 446 20.21 -38.40 -1.70
C LEU A 446 19.02 -39.36 -1.76
N LYS A 447 19.16 -40.44 -2.54
CA LYS A 447 18.27 -41.61 -2.45
C LYS A 447 18.63 -42.36 -1.17
N ILE A 448 18.08 -41.93 -0.06
CA ILE A 448 18.11 -42.71 1.17
C ILE A 448 16.90 -43.64 1.13
N HIS A 449 17.14 -44.95 1.30
CA HIS A 449 16.14 -46.00 1.13
C HIS A 449 15.28 -46.23 2.38
N ASN A 450 15.78 -45.83 3.56
CA ASN A 450 15.06 -45.87 4.84
C ASN A 450 15.36 -44.59 5.62
N TYR A 451 14.34 -43.77 5.86
CA TYR A 451 14.41 -42.65 6.80
C TYR A 451 13.89 -43.11 8.15
N SER A 452 14.52 -42.66 9.23
CA SER A 452 14.01 -42.81 10.60
C SER A 452 13.76 -41.39 11.14
N PRO A 453 12.68 -40.73 10.68
CA PRO A 453 12.44 -39.35 11.04
C PRO A 453 12.04 -39.28 12.51
N GLU A 454 12.58 -38.33 13.24
CA GLU A 454 12.28 -38.12 14.67
C GLU A 454 12.05 -36.65 14.98
N VAL A 455 11.28 -36.36 16.01
CA VAL A 455 11.13 -35.01 16.56
C VAL A 455 12.39 -34.64 17.33
N VAL A 456 13.05 -33.53 16.97
CA VAL A 456 14.27 -33.06 17.66
C VAL A 456 14.10 -31.77 18.44
N ARG A 457 13.01 -31.04 18.19
CA ARG A 457 12.69 -29.81 18.94
C ARG A 457 11.20 -29.54 18.92
N LEU A 458 10.67 -29.13 20.08
CA LEU A 458 9.31 -28.67 20.25
C LEU A 458 9.28 -27.25 20.80
N CYS A 459 8.40 -26.42 20.23
CA CYS A 459 8.25 -25.02 20.62
C CYS A 459 6.77 -24.63 20.68
N ALA A 460 6.41 -23.88 21.71
CA ALA A 460 5.15 -23.17 21.83
C ALA A 460 5.41 -21.66 21.93
N PHE A 461 4.42 -20.86 21.58
CA PHE A 461 4.44 -19.41 21.63
C PHE A 461 3.26 -18.94 22.48
N PRO A 462 3.34 -19.00 23.82
CA PRO A 462 2.20 -18.68 24.69
C PRO A 462 1.57 -17.32 24.37
N ILE A 463 2.42 -16.31 24.11
CA ILE A 463 2.01 -15.01 23.60
C ILE A 463 2.33 -14.91 22.10
N LYS A 464 1.32 -14.59 21.29
CA LYS A 464 1.46 -14.33 19.85
C LYS A 464 2.51 -13.24 19.59
N SER A 465 3.30 -13.42 18.54
CA SER A 465 4.38 -12.51 18.10
C SER A 465 5.61 -12.46 19.03
N CYS A 466 5.59 -13.12 20.19
CA CYS A 466 6.68 -13.10 21.18
C CYS A 466 7.62 -14.31 21.04
N ALA A 467 8.65 -14.43 21.89
CA ALA A 467 9.58 -15.58 21.88
C ALA A 467 8.87 -16.92 22.15
N SER A 468 9.49 -18.03 21.73
CA SER A 468 9.00 -19.37 22.06
C SER A 468 9.47 -19.84 23.43
N GLU A 469 8.68 -20.73 24.01
CA GLU A 469 9.07 -21.66 25.05
C GLU A 469 9.42 -23.02 24.41
N THR A 470 10.55 -23.60 24.82
CA THR A 470 11.01 -24.92 24.37
C THR A 470 10.88 -25.92 25.52
N LYS A 471 10.28 -27.09 25.27
CA LYS A 471 10.13 -28.20 26.23
C LYS A 471 10.40 -29.53 25.54
N ASP A 472 10.67 -30.56 26.34
CA ASP A 472 10.86 -31.92 25.86
C ASP A 472 9.53 -32.59 25.48
N SER A 473 8.42 -32.09 26.02
CA SER A 473 7.08 -32.62 25.76
C SER A 473 6.03 -31.51 25.83
N PHE A 474 5.02 -31.59 24.95
CA PHE A 474 3.82 -30.76 25.02
C PHE A 474 2.56 -31.62 24.90
N ASN A 475 1.57 -31.35 25.75
CA ASN A 475 0.24 -31.93 25.60
C ASN A 475 -0.46 -31.34 24.37
N LEU A 476 -1.19 -32.18 23.66
CA LEU A 476 -2.03 -31.77 22.55
C LEU A 476 -3.43 -31.36 23.04
N THR A 477 -4.02 -30.43 22.31
CA THR A 477 -5.41 -29.98 22.43
C THR A 477 -6.02 -29.92 21.03
N GLU A 478 -7.33 -29.75 20.92
CA GLU A 478 -8.01 -29.50 19.64
C GLU A 478 -7.47 -28.26 18.89
N ARG A 479 -6.79 -27.35 19.61
CA ARG A 479 -6.26 -26.08 19.09
C ARG A 479 -4.75 -26.08 18.81
N GLY A 480 -4.03 -27.16 19.11
CA GLY A 480 -2.57 -27.22 19.03
C GLY A 480 -1.91 -27.65 20.34
N PHE A 481 -0.67 -27.24 20.60
CA PHE A 481 -0.05 -27.42 21.90
C PHE A 481 -0.81 -26.64 22.98
N GLU A 482 -0.91 -27.24 24.16
CA GLU A 482 -1.52 -26.60 25.34
C GLU A 482 -0.89 -25.21 25.58
N TYR A 483 -1.73 -24.18 25.67
CA TYR A 483 -1.37 -22.76 25.80
C TYR A 483 -0.65 -22.09 24.60
N ASP A 484 -0.47 -22.76 23.45
CA ASP A 484 0.14 -22.14 22.27
C ASP A 484 -0.78 -21.07 21.65
N ARG A 485 -0.27 -19.82 21.63
CA ARG A 485 -0.96 -18.63 21.11
C ARG A 485 -2.32 -18.38 21.79
N ASP A 486 -2.41 -18.69 23.07
CA ASP A 486 -3.56 -18.37 23.91
C ASP A 486 -3.62 -16.89 24.31
N PHE A 487 -2.48 -16.20 24.26
CA PHE A 487 -2.36 -14.79 24.60
C PHE A 487 -1.92 -13.96 23.39
N MET A 488 -2.28 -12.68 23.37
CA MET A 488 -1.69 -11.69 22.47
C MET A 488 -1.58 -10.33 23.17
N ILE A 489 -0.67 -9.50 22.66
CA ILE A 489 -0.55 -8.09 23.09
C ILE A 489 -1.28 -7.20 22.08
N VAL A 490 -2.04 -6.25 22.59
CA VAL A 490 -2.84 -5.29 21.81
C VAL A 490 -2.58 -3.88 22.32
N GLN A 491 -2.51 -2.90 21.43
CA GLN A 491 -2.42 -1.48 21.78
C GLN A 491 -3.66 -0.76 21.27
N SER A 492 -4.43 -0.14 22.17
CA SER A 492 -5.67 0.59 21.82
C SER A 492 -6.63 -0.22 20.92
N GLY A 493 -6.70 -1.54 21.13
CA GLY A 493 -7.53 -2.45 20.33
C GLY A 493 -6.84 -3.12 19.14
N ILE A 494 -5.65 -2.65 18.72
CA ILE A 494 -4.92 -3.16 17.56
C ILE A 494 -3.88 -4.20 18.00
N THR A 495 -3.86 -5.38 17.38
CA THR A 495 -2.86 -6.43 17.69
C THR A 495 -1.45 -5.98 17.31
N LEU A 496 -0.52 -6.12 18.25
CA LEU A 496 0.90 -5.90 17.95
C LEU A 496 1.46 -7.13 17.22
N SER A 497 2.11 -6.87 16.09
CA SER A 497 2.71 -7.91 15.25
C SER A 497 4.23 -7.80 15.27
N LEU A 498 4.93 -8.93 15.24
CA LEU A 498 6.40 -8.94 15.19
C LEU A 498 6.95 -8.20 13.95
N LYS A 499 6.15 -8.12 12.87
CA LYS A 499 6.46 -7.38 11.64
C LYS A 499 6.65 -5.87 11.89
N THR A 500 5.74 -5.29 12.66
CA THR A 500 5.68 -3.86 12.95
C THR A 500 6.40 -3.49 14.24
N HIS A 501 6.54 -4.46 15.16
CA HIS A 501 7.16 -4.34 16.48
C HIS A 501 8.17 -5.48 16.69
N PRO A 502 9.37 -5.41 16.07
CA PRO A 502 10.40 -6.45 16.20
C PRO A 502 10.84 -6.70 17.64
N GLU A 503 10.75 -5.69 18.51
CA GLU A 503 11.08 -5.75 19.93
C GLU A 503 10.29 -6.82 20.70
N LEU A 504 9.12 -7.25 20.18
CA LEU A 504 8.32 -8.32 20.77
C LEU A 504 9.06 -9.66 20.85
N CYS A 505 10.08 -9.91 20.00
CA CYS A 505 10.86 -11.15 20.09
C CYS A 505 11.63 -11.26 21.41
N ARG A 506 11.84 -10.14 22.12
CA ARG A 506 12.55 -10.08 23.40
C ARG A 506 11.64 -10.29 24.61
N ILE A 507 10.35 -10.55 24.37
CA ILE A 507 9.38 -10.94 25.38
C ILE A 507 9.27 -12.46 25.33
N SER A 508 9.61 -13.13 26.41
CA SER A 508 9.42 -14.58 26.56
C SER A 508 8.31 -14.86 27.55
N ALA A 509 7.50 -15.87 27.27
CA ALA A 509 6.46 -16.32 28.18
C ALA A 509 6.54 -17.82 28.38
N THR A 510 6.45 -18.26 29.63
CA THR A 510 6.50 -19.67 30.05
C THR A 510 5.32 -20.01 30.93
N ILE A 511 4.80 -21.23 30.79
CA ILE A 511 3.74 -21.74 31.66
C ILE A 511 4.39 -22.50 32.81
N SER A 512 4.03 -22.15 34.06
CA SER A 512 4.55 -22.80 35.27
C SER A 512 4.22 -24.30 35.27
N GLU A 513 5.05 -25.12 35.95
CA GLU A 513 4.90 -26.59 35.95
C GLU A 513 3.54 -27.06 36.49
N ASP A 514 3.03 -26.36 37.51
CA ASP A 514 1.71 -26.61 38.12
C ASP A 514 0.53 -26.04 37.30
N LYS A 515 0.84 -25.39 36.16
CA LYS A 515 -0.11 -24.72 35.25
C LYS A 515 -0.98 -23.68 35.96
N SER A 516 -0.45 -23.02 36.99
CA SER A 516 -1.16 -21.98 37.73
C SER A 516 -0.85 -20.57 37.21
N MET A 517 0.34 -20.35 36.65
CA MET A 517 0.84 -19.03 36.25
C MET A 517 1.38 -19.00 34.82
N LEU A 518 1.21 -17.85 34.18
CA LEU A 518 1.97 -17.40 33.01
C LEU A 518 3.08 -16.47 33.49
N GLU A 519 4.33 -16.86 33.30
CA GLU A 519 5.51 -16.07 33.64
C GLU A 519 6.00 -15.34 32.39
N ILE A 520 5.99 -14.01 32.41
CA ILE A 520 6.41 -13.17 31.28
C ILE A 520 7.70 -12.46 31.66
N LYS A 521 8.75 -12.63 30.86
CA LYS A 521 10.02 -11.92 31.02
C LYS A 521 10.25 -11.03 29.82
N ALA A 522 10.63 -9.78 30.07
CA ALA A 522 10.88 -8.81 29.02
C ALA A 522 11.87 -7.75 29.54
N PHE A 523 12.93 -7.48 28.77
CA PHE A 523 13.92 -6.43 29.06
C PHE A 523 14.54 -6.47 30.48
N GLY A 524 14.66 -7.67 31.07
CA GLY A 524 15.21 -7.87 32.41
C GLY A 524 14.18 -7.80 33.54
N GLU A 525 12.92 -7.51 33.23
CA GLU A 525 11.80 -7.55 34.18
C GLU A 525 11.00 -8.85 34.05
N MET A 526 10.28 -9.22 35.12
CA MET A 526 9.42 -10.39 35.17
C MET A 526 8.03 -10.03 35.73
N LEU A 527 6.99 -10.58 35.13
CA LEU A 527 5.60 -10.50 35.56
C LEU A 527 4.98 -11.90 35.62
N GLU A 528 4.21 -12.17 36.67
CA GLU A 528 3.41 -13.39 36.79
C GLU A 528 1.92 -13.07 36.65
N TYR A 529 1.22 -13.85 35.82
CA TYR A 529 -0.22 -13.73 35.59
C TYR A 529 -0.94 -15.05 35.90
N PRO A 530 -1.93 -15.08 36.81
CA PRO A 530 -2.67 -16.30 37.14
C PRO A 530 -3.56 -16.82 36.00
N LEU A 531 -3.36 -18.08 35.60
CA LEU A 531 -4.15 -18.73 34.53
C LEU A 531 -5.58 -19.06 34.94
N LYS A 532 -5.90 -19.10 36.24
CA LYS A 532 -7.24 -19.41 36.77
C LYS A 532 -8.12 -18.17 36.98
N TYR A 533 -7.67 -16.97 36.59
CA TYR A 533 -8.41 -15.74 36.87
C TYR A 533 -9.57 -15.52 35.88
N SER A 534 -10.78 -15.36 36.42
CA SER A 534 -12.03 -15.12 35.70
C SER A 534 -12.41 -13.64 35.78
N ASN A 535 -11.97 -12.84 34.81
CA ASN A 535 -12.58 -11.52 34.57
C ASN A 535 -13.76 -11.69 33.60
N ASN A 536 -14.91 -11.12 33.96
CA ASN A 536 -16.22 -11.36 33.30
C ASN A 536 -16.52 -10.42 32.11
N SER A 537 -15.58 -9.58 31.67
CA SER A 537 -15.80 -8.71 30.50
C SER A 537 -15.27 -9.37 29.24
N GLU A 538 -16.08 -10.24 28.64
CA GLU A 538 -15.78 -10.80 27.32
C GLU A 538 -15.77 -9.69 26.26
N GLN A 539 -14.74 -9.70 25.42
CA GLN A 539 -14.61 -8.84 24.25
C GLN A 539 -14.33 -9.72 23.03
N GLU A 540 -14.97 -9.42 21.90
CA GLU A 540 -14.68 -10.10 20.65
C GLU A 540 -13.60 -9.34 19.87
N ARG A 541 -12.58 -10.05 19.39
CA ARG A 541 -11.49 -9.46 18.60
C ARG A 541 -11.29 -10.23 17.30
N PHE A 542 -10.74 -9.54 16.30
CA PHE A 542 -10.46 -10.12 14.99
C PHE A 542 -8.99 -10.51 14.85
N VAL A 543 -8.72 -11.76 14.48
CA VAL A 543 -7.40 -12.24 14.06
C VAL A 543 -7.53 -12.86 12.68
N CYS A 544 -6.81 -12.30 11.68
CA CYS A 544 -6.85 -12.78 10.30
C CYS A 544 -8.29 -12.99 9.77
N ARG A 545 -9.19 -12.04 10.05
CA ARG A 545 -10.64 -12.05 9.71
C ARG A 545 -11.52 -13.00 10.53
N ASN A 546 -10.95 -13.81 11.42
CA ASN A 546 -11.71 -14.64 12.35
C ASN A 546 -12.05 -13.85 13.61
N LYS A 547 -13.30 -13.98 14.07
CA LYS A 547 -13.75 -13.45 15.36
C LYS A 547 -13.37 -14.45 16.46
N ILE A 548 -12.65 -13.99 17.48
CA ILE A 548 -12.23 -14.79 18.62
C ILE A 548 -12.70 -14.08 19.89
N SER A 549 -13.34 -14.83 20.78
CA SER A 549 -13.75 -14.33 22.09
C SER A 549 -12.53 -14.25 23.01
N THR A 550 -12.36 -13.10 23.65
CA THR A 550 -11.18 -12.77 24.44
C THR A 550 -11.53 -12.14 25.77
N ILE A 551 -10.64 -12.28 26.74
CA ILE A 551 -10.71 -11.62 28.05
C ILE A 551 -9.43 -10.82 28.23
N SER A 552 -9.57 -9.56 28.66
CA SER A 552 -8.41 -8.74 29.04
C SER A 552 -7.85 -9.20 30.38
N CYS A 553 -6.53 -9.30 30.45
CA CYS A 553 -5.81 -9.45 31.71
C CYS A 553 -5.95 -8.18 32.58
N ASP A 554 -5.52 -8.29 33.84
CA ASP A 554 -5.67 -7.25 34.85
C ASP A 554 -4.90 -5.95 34.54
N GLU A 555 -5.28 -4.86 35.19
CA GLU A 555 -4.65 -3.55 34.99
C GLU A 555 -3.17 -3.51 35.36
N LYS A 556 -2.74 -4.35 36.31
CA LYS A 556 -1.33 -4.41 36.72
C LYS A 556 -0.47 -4.94 35.57
N THR A 557 -0.93 -5.98 34.90
CA THR A 557 -0.31 -6.59 33.72
C THR A 557 -0.26 -5.61 32.56
N ASN A 558 -1.36 -4.89 32.32
CA ASN A 558 -1.45 -3.91 31.23
C ASN A 558 -0.50 -2.73 31.45
N LYS A 559 -0.44 -2.18 32.68
CA LYS A 559 0.51 -1.11 33.04
C LYS A 559 1.97 -1.57 32.97
N TRP A 560 2.24 -2.83 33.30
CA TRP A 560 3.58 -3.39 33.14
C TRP A 560 3.99 -3.44 31.67
N LEU A 561 3.09 -3.89 30.78
CA LEU A 561 3.34 -3.87 29.33
C LEU A 561 3.54 -2.46 28.78
N ASP A 562 2.75 -1.47 29.24
CA ASP A 562 2.93 -0.07 28.85
C ASP A 562 4.37 0.41 29.10
N ASN A 563 4.87 0.15 30.31
CA ASN A 563 6.22 0.59 30.71
C ASN A 563 7.31 -0.13 29.92
N VAL A 564 7.19 -1.45 29.79
CA VAL A 564 8.23 -2.29 29.19
C VAL A 564 8.32 -2.10 27.67
N LEU A 565 7.22 -1.79 27.01
CA LEU A 565 7.17 -1.50 25.57
C LEU A 565 7.36 -0.02 25.23
N ASP A 566 7.41 0.87 26.24
CA ASP A 566 7.35 2.33 26.07
C ASP A 566 6.16 2.76 25.19
N MET A 567 5.00 2.18 25.49
CA MET A 567 3.75 2.37 24.76
C MET A 567 2.61 2.66 25.72
N GLN A 568 1.57 3.34 25.26
CA GLN A 568 0.35 3.56 26.05
C GLN A 568 -0.78 2.65 25.58
N ASN A 569 -1.61 2.23 26.53
CA ASN A 569 -2.81 1.41 26.32
C ASN A 569 -2.53 0.03 25.74
N CYS A 570 -1.41 -0.57 26.12
CA CYS A 570 -1.10 -1.97 25.92
C CYS A 570 -1.95 -2.84 26.84
N GLN A 571 -2.46 -3.93 26.29
CA GLN A 571 -3.20 -4.94 27.04
C GLN A 571 -2.69 -6.32 26.68
N LEU A 572 -2.60 -7.19 27.68
CA LEU A 572 -2.52 -8.61 27.45
C LEU A 572 -3.95 -9.14 27.35
N VAL A 573 -4.27 -9.85 26.26
CA VAL A 573 -5.58 -10.48 26.11
C VAL A 573 -5.42 -11.97 25.90
N ARG A 574 -6.34 -12.73 26.48
CA ARG A 574 -6.36 -14.19 26.40
C ARG A 574 -7.60 -14.66 25.66
N VAL A 575 -7.49 -15.75 24.92
CA VAL A 575 -8.63 -16.47 24.34
C VAL A 575 -9.54 -17.03 25.45
N THR A 576 -10.86 -16.98 25.28
CA THR A 576 -11.79 -17.62 26.23
C THR A 576 -11.66 -19.15 26.18
N ASN A 577 -11.93 -19.81 27.31
CA ASN A 577 -11.85 -21.27 27.40
C ASN A 577 -12.81 -21.96 26.40
N ASP A 578 -13.97 -21.34 26.11
CA ASP A 578 -14.99 -21.89 25.20
C ASP A 578 -14.71 -21.64 23.71
N SER A 579 -13.66 -20.88 23.37
CA SER A 579 -13.30 -20.64 21.98
C SER A 579 -12.70 -21.90 21.34
N PHE A 580 -13.23 -22.35 20.21
CA PHE A 580 -12.64 -23.47 19.44
C PHE A 580 -11.35 -23.09 18.69
N LYS A 581 -10.89 -21.83 18.77
CA LYS A 581 -9.70 -21.33 18.06
C LYS A 581 -8.79 -20.53 18.99
N SER A 582 -7.48 -20.72 18.89
CA SER A 582 -6.46 -19.84 19.47
C SER A 582 -6.09 -18.70 18.50
N PHE A 583 -5.12 -17.83 18.85
CA PHE A 583 -4.69 -16.74 17.98
C PHE A 583 -3.73 -17.18 16.85
N VAL A 584 -3.87 -18.41 16.38
CA VAL A 584 -3.19 -18.97 15.21
C VAL A 584 -3.64 -18.25 13.93
N ASN A 585 -2.72 -18.09 12.97
CA ASN A 585 -3.03 -17.49 11.67
C ASN A 585 -3.69 -18.49 10.71
N GLU A 586 -2.98 -19.57 10.38
CA GLU A 586 -3.42 -20.56 9.37
C GLU A 586 -3.63 -21.95 9.98
N SER A 587 -2.59 -22.53 10.60
CA SER A 587 -2.65 -23.85 11.22
C SER A 587 -1.94 -23.89 12.58
N PRO A 588 -2.41 -24.72 13.54
CA PRO A 588 -1.82 -24.81 14.88
C PRO A 588 -0.33 -25.09 14.88
N PHE A 589 0.11 -25.96 13.99
CA PHE A 589 1.49 -26.40 13.92
C PHE A 589 2.13 -26.00 12.61
N LEU A 590 3.33 -25.46 12.76
CA LEU A 590 4.31 -25.36 11.68
C LEU A 590 5.41 -26.40 11.94
N LEU A 591 5.58 -27.32 11.00
CA LEU A 591 6.65 -28.31 11.00
C LEU A 591 7.74 -27.90 10.01
N ILE A 592 9.00 -27.98 10.44
CA ILE A 592 10.17 -27.80 9.58
C ILE A 592 11.12 -28.99 9.70
N ASN A 593 11.84 -29.25 8.62
CA ASN A 593 12.86 -30.28 8.55
C ASN A 593 14.25 -29.66 8.73
N GLU A 594 15.00 -30.14 9.71
CA GLU A 594 16.34 -29.63 10.02
C GLU A 594 17.29 -29.72 8.82
N ALA A 595 17.18 -30.78 8.00
CA ALA A 595 18.00 -30.92 6.80
C ALA A 595 17.73 -29.81 5.77
N SER A 596 16.46 -29.39 5.62
CA SER A 596 16.08 -28.24 4.78
C SER A 596 16.68 -26.93 5.32
N VAL A 597 16.68 -26.76 6.64
CA VAL A 597 17.29 -25.60 7.29
C VAL A 597 18.80 -25.60 7.08
N HIS A 598 19.44 -26.77 7.16
CA HIS A 598 20.87 -26.91 6.94
C HIS A 598 21.30 -26.46 5.54
N ILE A 599 20.49 -26.69 4.51
CA ILE A 599 20.77 -26.17 3.15
C ILE A 599 20.83 -24.64 3.16
N LEU A 600 19.86 -23.99 3.81
CA LEU A 600 19.86 -22.52 3.93
C LEU A 600 21.01 -22.02 4.80
N SER A 601 21.37 -22.76 5.85
CA SER A 601 22.52 -22.50 6.74
C SER A 601 23.83 -22.47 5.97
N GLN A 602 24.06 -23.43 5.07
CA GLN A 602 25.26 -23.46 4.23
C GLN A 602 25.34 -22.26 3.28
N ILE A 603 24.19 -21.77 2.82
CA ILE A 603 24.12 -20.63 1.89
C ILE A 603 24.53 -19.33 2.60
N ILE A 604 24.01 -19.08 3.81
CA ILE A 604 24.19 -17.79 4.49
C ILE A 604 25.29 -17.81 5.55
N ASN A 605 25.93 -18.96 5.78
CA ASN A 605 26.97 -19.17 6.79
C ASN A 605 26.52 -18.79 8.22
N ILE A 606 25.25 -19.06 8.54
CA ILE A 606 24.68 -18.90 9.89
C ILE A 606 24.41 -20.30 10.46
N PRO A 607 24.69 -20.58 11.74
CA PRO A 607 24.44 -21.90 12.33
C PRO A 607 22.99 -22.37 12.16
N THR A 608 22.81 -23.66 11.85
CA THR A 608 21.48 -24.26 11.64
C THR A 608 20.56 -24.06 12.85
N SER A 609 21.11 -24.12 14.07
CA SER A 609 20.38 -23.89 15.33
C SER A 609 19.79 -22.49 15.44
N GLU A 610 20.50 -21.47 14.96
CA GLU A 610 20.02 -20.08 14.96
C GLU A 610 18.89 -19.91 13.93
N ILE A 611 19.08 -20.41 12.71
CA ILE A 611 18.08 -20.30 11.65
C ILE A 611 16.76 -20.97 12.03
N ILE A 612 16.81 -22.13 12.71
CA ILE A 612 15.62 -22.83 13.22
C ILE A 612 14.74 -21.87 14.04
N THR A 613 15.34 -21.05 14.90
CA THR A 613 14.60 -20.13 15.78
C THR A 613 13.90 -19.01 14.99
N ARG A 614 14.49 -18.56 13.87
CA ARG A 614 13.90 -17.54 12.98
C ARG A 614 12.66 -18.03 12.24
N PHE A 615 12.55 -19.33 11.95
CA PHE A 615 11.37 -19.90 11.28
C PHE A 615 10.14 -20.03 12.18
N ARG A 616 10.30 -19.88 13.50
CA ARG A 616 9.20 -19.93 14.48
C ARG A 616 8.30 -21.16 14.32
N SER A 617 8.90 -22.32 14.05
CA SER A 617 8.22 -23.61 13.94
C SER A 617 7.80 -24.13 15.30
N ASN A 618 6.70 -24.88 15.33
CA ASN A 618 6.29 -25.61 16.53
C ASN A 618 7.03 -26.95 16.66
N ILE A 619 7.32 -27.61 15.53
CA ILE A 619 7.93 -28.94 15.49
C ILE A 619 9.12 -28.91 14.52
N VAL A 620 10.27 -29.38 14.97
CA VAL A 620 11.44 -29.63 14.11
C VAL A 620 11.70 -31.12 14.07
N VAL A 621 11.84 -31.65 12.87
CA VAL A 621 12.15 -33.06 12.64
C VAL A 621 13.53 -33.23 12.00
N ARG A 622 14.20 -34.34 12.33
CA ARG A 622 15.48 -34.77 11.77
C ARG A 622 15.31 -36.13 11.11
N GLY A 623 16.26 -36.53 10.26
CA GLY A 623 16.33 -37.89 9.70
C GLY A 623 15.70 -38.01 8.31
N MET A 624 15.45 -36.89 7.64
CA MET A 624 14.83 -36.82 6.31
C MET A 624 15.69 -36.04 5.31
N PRO A 625 15.51 -36.24 3.99
CA PRO A 625 16.17 -35.41 2.98
C PRO A 625 15.66 -33.98 3.07
N PRO A 626 16.49 -33.00 2.72
CA PRO A 626 16.04 -31.62 2.55
C PRO A 626 14.81 -31.52 1.63
N PHE A 627 13.83 -30.75 2.08
CA PHE A 627 12.60 -30.36 1.37
C PHE A 627 11.62 -31.49 1.03
N ILE A 628 11.81 -32.70 1.56
CA ILE A 628 10.86 -33.80 1.34
C ILE A 628 9.46 -33.46 1.88
N GLU A 629 9.41 -32.65 2.94
CA GLU A 629 8.18 -32.21 3.59
C GLU A 629 7.23 -31.48 2.62
N ASP A 630 7.75 -30.88 1.55
CA ASP A 630 6.95 -30.18 0.53
C ASP A 630 6.02 -31.11 -0.27
N THR A 631 6.25 -32.41 -0.21
CA THR A 631 5.48 -33.43 -0.93
C THR A 631 4.49 -34.17 -0.05
N ALA A 632 4.58 -33.97 1.28
CA ALA A 632 3.76 -34.64 2.27
C ALA A 632 2.29 -34.21 2.13
N LYS A 633 1.38 -35.18 2.22
CA LYS A 633 -0.06 -34.92 2.35
C LYS A 633 -0.57 -35.30 3.73
N HIS A 634 -0.01 -36.35 4.30
CA HIS A 634 -0.31 -36.80 5.65
C HIS A 634 0.99 -37.20 6.34
N LEU A 635 0.98 -37.15 7.67
CA LEU A 635 2.06 -37.70 8.48
C LEU A 635 1.51 -38.20 9.81
N SER A 636 2.26 -39.05 10.50
CA SER A 636 1.98 -39.44 11.88
C SER A 636 3.20 -39.20 12.77
N ILE A 637 2.97 -38.86 14.03
CA ILE A 637 4.00 -38.71 15.06
C ILE A 637 3.60 -39.64 16.21
N GLU A 638 4.37 -40.70 16.47
CA GLU A 638 4.02 -41.77 17.42
C GLU A 638 2.55 -42.25 17.31
N GLY A 639 2.09 -42.45 16.07
CA GLY A 639 0.73 -42.90 15.76
C GLY A 639 -0.36 -41.83 15.78
N ILE A 640 -0.05 -40.59 16.17
CA ILE A 640 -0.96 -39.44 16.11
C ILE A 640 -0.97 -38.91 14.67
N ASN A 641 -2.15 -38.91 14.04
CA ASN A 641 -2.26 -38.57 12.61
C ASN A 641 -2.48 -37.07 12.37
N PHE A 642 -1.77 -36.55 11.38
CA PHE A 642 -1.83 -35.18 10.90
C PHE A 642 -2.06 -35.12 9.40
N GLU A 643 -2.85 -34.15 8.95
CA GLU A 643 -2.94 -33.75 7.56
C GLU A 643 -2.08 -32.51 7.32
N VAL A 644 -1.54 -32.39 6.11
CA VAL A 644 -0.82 -31.21 5.65
C VAL A 644 -1.82 -30.25 5.04
N VAL A 645 -1.96 -29.08 5.66
CA VAL A 645 -2.93 -28.04 5.27
C VAL A 645 -2.42 -27.27 4.05
N ASP A 646 -1.21 -26.72 4.13
CA ASP A 646 -0.54 -26.00 3.05
C ASP A 646 0.95 -25.83 3.36
N LYS A 647 1.73 -25.35 2.38
CA LYS A 647 3.11 -24.91 2.57
C LYS A 647 3.12 -23.51 3.22
N CYS A 648 3.96 -23.32 4.22
CA CYS A 648 4.01 -22.05 4.94
C CYS A 648 4.71 -20.96 4.11
N LEU A 649 3.94 -19.96 3.69
CA LEU A 649 4.46 -18.75 3.05
C LEU A 649 5.29 -17.93 4.05
N ARG A 650 6.51 -17.58 3.64
CA ARG A 650 7.44 -16.79 4.44
C ARG A 650 7.44 -15.33 4.03
N CYS A 651 7.55 -14.49 5.05
CA CYS A 651 7.58 -13.04 4.94
C CYS A 651 8.77 -12.51 5.76
N GLU A 652 8.87 -11.20 5.90
CA GLU A 652 9.96 -10.54 6.64
C GLU A 652 10.09 -10.97 8.11
N MET A 653 9.11 -11.70 8.67
CA MET A 653 9.18 -12.22 10.03
C MET A 653 10.39 -13.12 10.27
N ILE A 654 10.84 -13.88 9.25
CA ILE A 654 12.03 -14.74 9.37
C ILE A 654 13.34 -13.94 9.28
N CYS A 655 13.27 -12.65 8.94
CA CYS A 655 14.41 -11.76 8.87
C CYS A 655 14.71 -11.14 10.24
N ILE A 656 13.85 -11.31 11.25
CA ILE A 656 14.04 -10.73 12.56
C ILE A 656 14.91 -11.68 13.38
N ASP A 657 16.07 -11.19 13.82
CA ASP A 657 16.90 -11.86 14.79
C ASP A 657 16.13 -11.96 16.13
N PRO A 658 15.92 -13.17 16.67
CA PRO A 658 15.04 -13.38 17.82
C PRO A 658 15.61 -12.84 19.13
N ASP A 659 16.92 -12.67 19.23
CA ASP A 659 17.58 -12.20 20.45
C ASP A 659 17.66 -10.67 20.50
N THR A 660 17.87 -10.05 19.34
CA THR A 660 18.12 -8.59 19.23
C THR A 660 16.95 -7.80 18.67
N GLY A 661 16.08 -8.41 17.87
CA GLY A 661 15.03 -7.74 17.09
C GLY A 661 15.55 -7.03 15.83
N VAL A 662 16.84 -7.15 15.51
CA VAL A 662 17.44 -6.54 14.31
C VAL A 662 17.00 -7.31 13.07
N LYS A 663 16.69 -6.59 11.98
CA LYS A 663 16.31 -7.18 10.69
C LYS A 663 17.55 -7.52 9.86
N ASP A 664 17.61 -8.75 9.37
CA ASP A 664 18.63 -9.30 8.47
C ASP A 664 17.97 -10.04 7.29
N PRO A 665 18.14 -9.57 6.03
CA PRO A 665 17.54 -10.17 4.85
C PRO A 665 18.18 -11.50 4.40
N SER A 666 19.33 -11.90 4.95
CA SER A 666 20.13 -13.03 4.44
C SER A 666 19.29 -14.30 4.23
N LEU A 667 18.47 -14.66 5.22
CA LEU A 667 17.69 -15.89 5.21
C LEU A 667 16.57 -15.90 4.17
N ILE A 668 15.83 -14.78 4.00
CA ILE A 668 14.77 -14.72 2.98
C ILE A 668 15.38 -14.71 1.57
N LEU A 669 16.56 -14.09 1.38
CA LEU A 669 17.28 -14.08 0.10
C LEU A 669 17.78 -15.48 -0.26
N ALA A 670 18.29 -16.24 0.72
CA ALA A 670 18.68 -17.62 0.53
C ALA A 670 17.49 -18.50 0.13
N LEU A 671 16.36 -18.37 0.83
CA LEU A 671 15.14 -19.10 0.52
C LEU A 671 14.64 -18.77 -0.90
N ARG A 672 14.67 -17.49 -1.27
CA ARG A 672 14.30 -17.02 -2.60
C ARG A 672 15.15 -17.63 -3.71
N ASN A 673 16.47 -17.61 -3.53
CA ASN A 673 17.42 -18.13 -4.50
C ASN A 673 17.31 -19.66 -4.64
N PHE A 674 16.94 -20.36 -3.55
CA PHE A 674 16.65 -21.78 -3.57
C PHE A 674 15.33 -22.12 -4.30
N ARG A 675 14.24 -21.37 -4.03
CA ARG A 675 12.89 -21.67 -4.55
C ARG A 675 12.63 -21.34 -6.01
N LYS A 676 13.51 -20.59 -6.69
CA LYS A 676 13.49 -20.25 -8.13
C LYS A 676 12.11 -20.26 -8.81
N ASN A 677 11.49 -19.09 -8.98
CA ASN A 677 10.19 -18.90 -9.64
C ASN A 677 8.99 -19.58 -8.95
N GLN A 678 9.14 -20.01 -7.70
CA GLN A 678 8.05 -20.48 -6.84
C GLN A 678 7.75 -19.48 -5.74
N LYS A 679 6.59 -19.64 -5.08
CA LYS A 679 6.26 -18.88 -3.87
C LYS A 679 7.33 -19.12 -2.81
N LEU A 680 7.64 -18.08 -2.03
CA LEU A 680 8.61 -18.14 -0.93
C LEU A 680 8.07 -18.97 0.24
N THR A 681 8.06 -20.29 0.13
CA THR A 681 7.56 -21.20 1.16
C THR A 681 8.69 -21.96 1.85
N PHE A 682 8.53 -22.20 3.15
CA PHE A 682 9.44 -23.05 3.92
C PHE A 682 8.70 -23.73 5.07
N GLY A 683 8.80 -25.05 5.16
CA GLY A 683 8.02 -25.86 6.10
C GLY A 683 6.55 -25.99 5.72
N ILE A 684 5.86 -26.85 6.46
CA ILE A 684 4.47 -27.23 6.21
C ILE A 684 3.60 -26.92 7.41
N TYR A 685 2.39 -26.42 7.13
CA TYR A 685 1.35 -26.32 8.11
C TYR A 685 0.65 -27.66 8.26
N ILE A 686 0.57 -28.16 9.48
CA ILE A 686 -0.07 -29.44 9.77
C ILE A 686 -1.17 -29.26 10.81
N ARG A 687 -2.20 -30.10 10.70
CA ARG A 687 -3.35 -30.13 11.60
C ARG A 687 -3.67 -31.57 11.97
N GLN A 688 -4.02 -31.80 13.22
CA GLN A 688 -4.42 -33.12 13.70
C GLN A 688 -5.73 -33.55 13.03
N THR A 689 -5.81 -34.79 12.54
CA THR A 689 -7.03 -35.30 11.86
C THR A 689 -8.12 -35.69 12.85
N SER A 690 -7.74 -36.15 14.04
CA SER A 690 -8.66 -36.42 15.16
C SER A 690 -7.97 -36.21 16.50
N PHE A 691 -8.61 -35.45 17.39
CA PHE A 691 -8.11 -35.24 18.74
C PHE A 691 -8.41 -36.44 19.65
N GLN A 692 -7.41 -36.85 20.43
CA GLN A 692 -7.56 -37.83 21.50
C GLN A 692 -7.06 -37.21 22.80
N GLN A 693 -7.90 -37.20 23.82
CA GLN A 693 -7.58 -36.60 25.11
C GLN A 693 -6.42 -37.35 25.78
N GLY A 694 -5.44 -36.60 26.31
CA GLY A 694 -4.26 -37.16 26.97
C GLY A 694 -3.11 -37.52 26.04
N THR A 695 -3.17 -37.14 24.76
CA THR A 695 -2.05 -37.27 23.83
C THR A 695 -1.02 -36.14 24.03
N SER A 696 0.24 -36.45 23.82
CA SER A 696 1.37 -35.51 23.86
C SER A 696 2.34 -35.84 22.74
N ILE A 697 3.18 -34.86 22.37
CA ILE A 697 4.33 -35.08 21.50
C ILE A 697 5.59 -34.85 22.33
N ASN A 698 6.57 -35.73 22.18
CA ASN A 698 7.85 -35.68 22.85
C ASN A 698 8.99 -35.54 21.84
N ILE A 699 10.12 -34.99 22.30
CA ILE A 699 11.38 -35.12 21.58
C ILE A 699 11.77 -36.60 21.54
N GLY A 700 12.18 -37.08 20.36
CA GLY A 700 12.48 -38.48 20.08
C GLY A 700 11.32 -39.27 19.47
N ASP A 701 10.10 -38.72 19.45
CA ASP A 701 8.94 -39.36 18.83
C ASP A 701 9.20 -39.62 17.33
N MET A 702 8.89 -40.84 16.88
CA MET A 702 9.07 -41.24 15.49
C MET A 702 8.02 -40.60 14.58
N VAL A 703 8.45 -40.10 13.43
CA VAL A 703 7.58 -39.45 12.43
C VAL A 703 7.51 -40.29 11.15
N GLN A 704 6.30 -40.57 10.66
CA GLN A 704 6.07 -41.28 9.40
C GLN A 704 5.36 -40.37 8.41
N PHE A 705 5.90 -40.25 7.20
CA PHE A 705 5.30 -39.45 6.12
C PHE A 705 4.58 -40.37 5.14
N ASN A 706 3.34 -40.04 4.78
CA ASN A 706 2.46 -40.82 3.90
C ASN A 706 2.03 -40.05 2.64
#